data_AF-A0A7G9BJM0-F1
#
_entry.id   AF-A0A7G9BJM0-F1
#
_cell.length_a   1.000
_cell.length_b   1.000
_cell.length_c   1.000
_cell.angle_alpha   90.00
_cell.angle_beta   90.00
_cell.angle_gamma   90.00
#
_symmetry.space_group_name_H-M   'P 1'
#
loop_
_entity.id
_entity.type
_entity.pdbx_description
1 polymer ?
#
loop_
_entity_poly.entity_id
_entity_poly.type
_entity_poly.pdbx_seq_one_letter_code
_entity_poly.pdbx_strand_id
1 'polypeptide(L)'
;MKFFLPIIFLLTNLTLFAQTKLTGVVVSESGKPIPFAAIQINSSDGQIRDSTFSDQKGQFEFSINKNVTLLFKTNAMGYKGETREIAFDTDENTPLKITLYADVINLEEVSITSSKNVFEQQADRLVVNVNQIPSASGLSTFELLKRIPGLLVSDDKIELAGTGSATILINGRESRYNDVSQALKGLNAANVEKVEVISHPGANYEAAGGSIINIVTKRKKTGGWSGSLNMLGGTGIYNKRREKVDRNFNTISPSISLNYSTNKVSLYGYYSYFYSNVFDHKEFERTIDSILFYQSSYTPWHAKNHNVMFGGDIYLTKRNTLSVGVSTLNRAISRESNNLTDELFANSGAKISSFSSLIDLNEKQQNTTLTVGWQLDVDTVGGKLSADVEYSKFKINSIGEYDNFLDMGENYVNHQSIRNPVELFVAKTDFKRSVFTDYSLELGAKTSYASIDNSLRFLRNGVIDSETSTDFAYKENINAAYLSLEKRFKFAEVKLGVRAEQTRATGDEKGEEVLDRDYLQLFPSLFIKKDISKKFGTVFQYSKRVNRPSYQQQNPFIRYIDSLTYTKGNPLLQPETANQYKLALTFRNHPFFILSYNNRKDVIFQNAPQQIGNITYTMPDNLGRYENFSAQLNLPITFIPNTEGYISNQIMSNRYRAHYLNGIFDQQQWNVLSFLQLAYRFDSKWVFEVSGYYTSKSLNEFALIESRGSLNLSLQRTVLGGKGKINLNANDILYTDKTRARIHYQDIDINLRQRIESRNFRLSFTYNFGGKDGKTRRKEVEKSEEYNRVKTD
;
A
#
# COMPACT_ATOMS: atom_id res chain seq x y z
N MET A 1 92.85 27.36 -3.06
CA MET A 1 92.49 26.52 -1.90
C MET A 1 92.97 25.11 -2.22
N LYS A 2 94.12 24.66 -1.69
CA LYS A 2 94.29 23.99 -0.38
C LYS A 2 93.37 22.77 -0.21
N PHE A 3 93.77 21.56 0.17
CA PHE A 3 95.05 20.86 0.44
C PHE A 3 94.61 19.39 0.80
N PHE A 4 95.38 18.37 0.40
CA PHE A 4 95.68 17.09 1.10
C PHE A 4 94.65 15.94 1.40
N LEU A 5 95.11 14.72 1.05
CA LEU A 5 94.90 13.35 1.64
C LEU A 5 95.11 13.31 3.19
N PRO A 6 94.88 12.21 3.98
CA PRO A 6 94.85 10.77 3.64
C PRO A 6 93.89 9.83 4.42
N ILE A 7 93.91 8.57 3.96
CA ILE A 7 93.66 7.25 4.58
C ILE A 7 93.73 7.18 6.13
N ILE A 8 92.72 6.57 6.76
CA ILE A 8 92.86 5.80 8.02
C ILE A 8 92.08 4.48 7.90
N PHE A 9 92.86 3.40 7.87
CA PHE A 9 92.47 2.02 8.10
C PHE A 9 92.28 1.83 9.62
N LEU A 10 91.11 1.41 10.10
CA LEU A 10 90.97 0.91 11.46
C LEU A 10 90.19 -0.41 11.47
N LEU A 11 90.89 -1.43 11.97
CA LEU A 11 90.45 -2.80 12.18
C LEU A 11 89.18 -2.86 13.03
N THR A 12 88.07 -3.28 12.43
CA THR A 12 86.92 -3.84 13.16
C THR A 12 86.95 -5.35 13.01
N ASN A 13 87.17 -6.05 14.12
CA ASN A 13 86.97 -7.50 14.22
C ASN A 13 85.51 -7.83 13.87
N LEU A 14 85.28 -8.37 12.68
CA LEU A 14 84.03 -9.00 12.30
C LEU A 14 84.05 -10.43 12.84
N THR A 15 83.39 -10.64 13.98
CA THR A 15 82.97 -11.98 14.38
C THR A 15 81.93 -12.48 13.39
N LEU A 16 82.35 -13.32 12.44
CA LEU A 16 81.45 -14.11 11.60
C LEU A 16 80.78 -15.17 12.46
N PHE A 17 79.53 -14.93 12.85
CA PHE A 17 78.65 -16.01 13.30
C PHE A 17 78.27 -16.82 12.05
N ALA A 18 78.68 -18.09 12.01
CA ALA A 18 78.12 -19.02 11.03
C ALA A 18 76.62 -19.17 11.32
N GLN A 19 75.78 -18.62 10.43
CA GLN A 19 74.34 -18.85 10.47
C GLN A 19 74.07 -20.15 9.70
N THR A 20 73.57 -21.16 10.39
CA THR A 20 73.14 -22.39 9.72
C THR A 20 71.78 -22.10 9.08
N LYS A 21 71.70 -22.32 7.76
CA LYS A 21 70.47 -22.13 6.99
C LYS A 21 69.62 -23.39 7.09
N LEU A 22 68.44 -23.28 7.68
CA LEU A 22 67.42 -24.32 7.56
C LEU A 22 66.66 -24.06 6.27
N THR A 23 66.69 -25.02 5.35
CA THR A 23 65.90 -24.98 4.11
C THR A 23 64.81 -26.04 4.14
N GLY A 24 63.73 -25.80 3.41
CA GLY A 24 62.65 -26.79 3.29
C GLY A 24 61.72 -26.51 2.12
N VAL A 25 60.76 -27.41 1.92
CA VAL A 25 59.72 -27.32 0.88
C VAL A 25 58.35 -27.66 1.46
N VAL A 26 57.35 -26.86 1.09
CA VAL A 26 55.93 -27.09 1.37
C VAL A 26 55.28 -27.71 0.13
N VAL A 27 54.68 -28.88 0.28
CA VAL A 27 54.00 -29.61 -0.79
C VAL A 27 52.57 -30.00 -0.39
N SER A 28 51.73 -30.29 -1.38
CA SER A 28 50.41 -30.90 -1.18
C SER A 28 50.52 -32.41 -0.96
N GLU A 29 49.41 -33.04 -0.55
CA GLU A 29 49.26 -34.50 -0.51
C GLU A 29 49.63 -35.21 -1.83
N SER A 30 49.44 -34.52 -2.97
CA SER A 30 49.79 -35.02 -4.30
C SER A 30 51.25 -34.75 -4.69
N GLY A 31 52.08 -34.28 -3.76
CA GLY A 31 53.49 -33.95 -3.98
C GLY A 31 53.76 -32.69 -4.81
N LYS A 32 52.73 -31.84 -5.07
CA LYS A 32 52.92 -30.59 -5.83
C LYS A 32 53.39 -29.48 -4.88
N PRO A 33 54.33 -28.60 -5.29
CA PRO A 33 54.76 -27.50 -4.45
C PRO A 33 53.61 -26.51 -4.17
N ILE A 34 53.54 -26.02 -2.94
CA ILE A 34 52.55 -25.02 -2.52
C ILE A 34 53.27 -23.67 -2.40
N PRO A 35 53.04 -22.73 -3.33
CA PRO A 35 53.66 -21.42 -3.28
C PRO A 35 52.99 -20.51 -2.25
N PHE A 36 53.76 -19.59 -1.68
CA PHE A 36 53.29 -18.57 -0.73
C PHE A 36 52.61 -19.12 0.53
N ALA A 37 52.95 -20.36 0.93
CA ALA A 37 52.57 -20.87 2.24
C ALA A 37 53.29 -20.03 3.31
N ALA A 38 52.56 -19.55 4.31
CA ALA A 38 53.13 -18.86 5.46
C ALA A 38 53.72 -19.91 6.40
N ILE A 39 55.03 -19.84 6.66
CA ILE A 39 55.73 -20.70 7.61
C ILE A 39 56.19 -19.82 8.77
N GLN A 40 55.88 -20.25 9.98
CA GLN A 40 56.19 -19.53 11.20
C GLN A 40 56.93 -20.45 12.17
N ILE A 41 58.05 -19.97 12.70
CA ILE A 41 58.81 -20.63 13.75
C ILE A 41 58.38 -20.05 15.09
N ASN A 42 57.89 -20.92 15.97
CA ASN A 42 57.62 -20.58 17.35
C ASN A 42 58.62 -21.23 18.30
N SER A 43 58.90 -20.52 19.39
CA SER A 43 59.53 -21.05 20.60
C SER A 43 58.58 -22.01 21.32
N SER A 44 59.11 -22.87 22.21
CA SER A 44 58.33 -23.85 22.97
C SER A 44 57.29 -23.23 23.92
N ASP A 45 57.44 -21.94 24.25
CA ASP A 45 56.47 -21.11 24.99
C ASP A 45 55.40 -20.45 24.09
N GLY A 46 55.41 -20.73 22.79
CA GLY A 46 54.43 -20.26 21.81
C GLY A 46 54.71 -18.89 21.19
N GLN A 47 55.79 -18.20 21.58
CA GLN A 47 56.18 -16.92 20.99
C GLN A 47 56.73 -17.07 19.57
N ILE A 48 56.40 -16.13 18.70
CA ILE A 48 56.87 -16.08 17.31
C ILE A 48 58.34 -15.66 17.31
N ARG A 49 59.22 -16.51 16.78
CA ARG A 49 60.63 -16.19 16.60
C ARG A 49 60.94 -15.62 15.23
N ASP A 50 60.38 -16.24 14.19
CA ASP A 50 60.59 -15.82 12.81
C ASP A 50 59.44 -16.31 11.92
N SER A 51 59.26 -15.69 10.76
CA SER A 51 58.25 -16.09 9.79
C SER A 51 58.70 -15.77 8.37
N THR A 52 58.43 -16.68 7.44
CA THR A 52 58.71 -16.51 6.02
C THR A 52 57.57 -17.07 5.18
N PHE A 53 57.65 -16.86 3.86
CA PHE A 53 56.75 -17.48 2.90
C PHE A 53 57.50 -18.44 2.00
N SER A 54 56.85 -19.51 1.57
CA SER A 54 57.41 -20.35 0.52
C SER A 54 57.41 -19.62 -0.83
N ASP A 55 58.42 -19.87 -1.65
CA ASP A 55 58.56 -19.31 -2.99
C ASP A 55 57.64 -20.00 -4.02
N GLN A 56 57.77 -19.65 -5.30
CA GLN A 56 56.97 -20.26 -6.38
C GLN A 56 57.17 -21.79 -6.54
N LYS A 57 58.28 -22.32 -6.03
CA LYS A 57 58.61 -23.75 -6.02
C LYS A 57 58.30 -24.40 -4.66
N GLY A 58 57.61 -23.69 -3.77
CA GLY A 58 57.27 -24.14 -2.43
C GLY A 58 58.44 -24.16 -1.45
N GLN A 59 59.61 -23.61 -1.82
CA GLN A 59 60.81 -23.63 -0.99
C GLN A 59 60.82 -22.49 0.02
N PHE A 60 61.37 -22.73 1.21
CA PHE A 60 61.55 -21.71 2.24
C PHE A 60 62.91 -21.84 2.92
N GLU A 61 63.38 -20.75 3.53
CA GLU A 61 64.66 -20.67 4.24
C GLU A 61 64.52 -19.87 5.53
N PHE A 62 65.17 -20.33 6.60
CA PHE A 62 65.36 -19.62 7.86
C PHE A 62 66.83 -19.61 8.26
N SER A 63 67.26 -18.54 8.94
CA SER A 63 68.59 -18.45 9.55
C SER A 63 68.49 -18.77 11.04
N ILE A 64 69.08 -19.88 11.49
CA ILE A 64 68.99 -20.35 12.88
C ILE A 64 70.39 -20.43 13.49
N ASN A 65 70.55 -19.93 14.71
CA ASN A 65 71.87 -19.73 15.34
C ASN A 65 72.21 -20.75 16.45
N LYS A 66 71.34 -21.73 16.75
CA LYS A 66 71.55 -22.75 17.83
C LYS A 66 70.73 -24.03 17.61
N ASN A 67 71.18 -25.14 18.21
CA ASN A 67 70.39 -26.37 18.39
C ASN A 67 69.20 -26.10 19.32
N VAL A 68 68.00 -26.13 18.75
CA VAL A 68 66.75 -25.83 19.47
C VAL A 68 65.62 -26.66 18.87
N THR A 69 64.71 -27.14 19.72
CA THR A 69 63.43 -27.68 19.28
C THR A 69 62.48 -26.54 18.93
N LEU A 70 62.03 -26.51 17.68
CA LEU A 70 61.21 -25.43 17.13
C LEU A 70 59.85 -25.95 16.70
N LEU A 71 58.82 -25.15 16.94
CA LEU A 71 57.45 -25.47 16.56
C LEU A 71 57.10 -24.72 15.28
N PHE A 72 57.02 -25.44 14.17
CA PHE A 72 56.66 -24.90 12.86
C PHE A 72 55.15 -24.87 12.71
N LYS A 73 54.58 -23.69 12.46
CA LYS A 73 53.19 -23.52 12.03
C LYS A 73 53.18 -23.14 10.57
N THR A 74 52.55 -23.96 9.74
CA THR A 74 52.47 -23.73 8.30
C THR A 74 51.03 -23.61 7.87
N ASN A 75 50.69 -22.52 7.19
CA ASN A 75 49.36 -22.24 6.67
C ASN A 75 49.44 -21.87 5.19
N ALA A 76 48.56 -22.44 4.38
CA ALA A 76 48.38 -22.05 2.98
C ALA A 76 46.90 -21.96 2.64
N MET A 77 46.53 -21.03 1.78
CA MET A 77 45.14 -20.82 1.37
C MET A 77 44.59 -22.07 0.67
N GLY A 78 43.45 -22.58 1.15
CA GLY A 78 42.83 -23.81 0.64
C GLY A 78 43.41 -25.11 1.23
N TYR A 79 44.28 -25.01 2.24
CA TYR A 79 44.87 -26.15 2.94
C TYR A 79 44.72 -26.03 4.46
N LYS A 80 44.61 -27.17 5.14
CA LYS A 80 44.49 -27.24 6.59
C LYS A 80 45.85 -26.92 7.20
N GLY A 81 45.87 -25.95 8.10
CA GLY A 81 47.09 -25.56 8.81
C GLY A 81 47.73 -26.74 9.55
N GLU A 82 49.04 -26.88 9.43
CA GLU A 82 49.83 -27.92 10.10
C GLU A 82 50.73 -27.29 11.16
N THR A 83 50.84 -27.95 12.32
CA THR A 83 51.81 -27.60 13.36
C THR A 83 52.70 -28.80 13.62
N ARG A 84 54.02 -28.64 13.47
CA ARG A 84 55.00 -29.71 13.63
C ARG A 84 56.17 -29.26 14.49
N GLU A 85 56.50 -30.04 15.51
CA GLU A 85 57.67 -29.83 16.35
C GLU A 85 58.87 -30.55 15.74
N ILE A 86 59.98 -29.84 15.56
CA ILE A 86 61.19 -30.35 14.92
C ILE A 86 62.39 -29.99 15.80
N ALA A 87 63.12 -31.02 16.21
CA ALA A 87 64.45 -30.84 16.79
C ALA A 87 65.43 -30.53 15.66
N PHE A 88 66.01 -29.33 15.67
CA PHE A 88 67.02 -28.95 14.70
C PHE A 88 68.41 -29.12 15.29
N ASP A 89 69.24 -29.91 14.61
CA ASP A 89 70.66 -30.09 14.92
C ASP A 89 71.49 -29.39 13.83
N THR A 90 72.37 -28.46 14.22
CA THR A 90 73.14 -27.60 13.31
C THR A 90 74.13 -28.37 12.44
N ASP A 91 74.41 -29.64 12.76
CA ASP A 91 75.32 -30.51 12.02
C ASP A 91 74.62 -31.29 10.87
N GLU A 92 73.28 -31.33 10.82
CA GLU A 92 72.50 -31.96 9.74
C GLU A 92 71.77 -30.91 8.88
N ASN A 93 72.33 -30.59 7.71
CA ASN A 93 71.69 -29.68 6.75
C ASN A 93 70.66 -30.41 5.86
N THR A 94 69.71 -31.10 6.49
CA THR A 94 68.70 -31.90 5.78
C THR A 94 67.47 -31.04 5.46
N PRO A 95 67.08 -30.86 4.18
CA PRO A 95 65.93 -30.02 3.84
C PRO A 95 64.63 -30.58 4.42
N LEU A 96 63.86 -29.73 5.10
CA LEU A 96 62.59 -30.12 5.70
C LEU A 96 61.49 -30.24 4.64
N LYS A 97 60.65 -31.28 4.73
CA LYS A 97 59.45 -31.42 3.90
C LYS A 97 58.18 -31.31 4.76
N ILE A 98 57.33 -30.32 4.44
CA ILE A 98 56.03 -30.10 5.09
C ILE A 98 54.93 -30.43 4.08
N THR A 99 53.94 -31.26 4.47
CA THR A 99 52.87 -31.71 3.57
C THR A 99 51.52 -31.22 4.06
N LEU A 100 50.92 -30.27 3.33
CA LEU A 100 49.59 -29.76 3.67
C LEU A 100 48.48 -30.53 2.94
N TYR A 101 47.38 -30.73 3.64
CA TYR A 101 46.17 -31.39 3.13
C TYR A 101 45.12 -30.35 2.75
N ALA A 102 44.39 -30.57 1.65
CA ALA A 102 43.37 -29.62 1.20
C ALA A 102 42.27 -29.44 2.27
N ASP A 103 41.88 -28.19 2.56
CA ASP A 103 40.80 -27.88 3.49
C ASP A 103 39.52 -27.58 2.70
N VAL A 104 38.58 -28.52 2.72
CA VAL A 104 37.27 -28.34 2.10
C VAL A 104 36.39 -27.54 3.07
N ILE A 105 36.65 -26.25 3.18
CA ILE A 105 35.78 -25.33 3.90
C ILE A 105 34.65 -24.90 2.95
N ASN A 106 33.43 -25.35 3.24
CA ASN A 106 32.22 -24.71 2.73
C ASN A 106 32.22 -23.26 3.25
N LEU A 107 32.57 -22.30 2.41
CA LEU A 107 32.42 -20.88 2.70
C LEU A 107 30.93 -20.59 2.92
N GLU A 108 30.52 -20.46 4.18
CA GLU A 108 29.40 -19.57 4.49
C GLU A 108 29.83 -18.19 4.01
N GLU A 109 29.23 -17.76 2.91
CA GLU A 109 29.36 -16.43 2.35
C GLU A 109 29.14 -15.41 3.47
N VAL A 110 30.22 -14.85 4.02
CA VAL A 110 30.16 -13.63 4.82
C VAL A 110 29.83 -12.52 3.84
N SER A 111 28.54 -12.42 3.52
CA SER A 111 28.01 -11.23 2.87
C SER A 111 28.21 -10.11 3.89
N ILE A 112 29.15 -9.20 3.61
CA ILE A 112 29.12 -7.88 4.22
C ILE A 112 27.93 -7.16 3.55
N THR A 113 26.72 -7.59 3.89
CA THR A 113 25.52 -6.82 3.65
C THR A 113 25.49 -5.77 4.75
N SER A 114 25.84 -4.54 4.39
CA SER A 114 25.37 -3.37 5.13
C SER A 114 23.90 -3.61 5.53
N SER A 115 23.62 -3.75 6.83
CA SER A 115 22.26 -3.94 7.29
C SER A 115 21.50 -2.66 7.01
N LYS A 116 20.63 -2.70 5.98
CA LYS A 116 19.71 -1.60 5.75
C LYS A 116 18.81 -1.48 6.99
N ASN A 117 18.46 -0.26 7.39
CA ASN A 117 17.47 -0.10 8.44
C ASN A 117 16.11 -0.65 7.97
N VAL A 118 15.33 -1.23 8.88
CA VAL A 118 13.94 -1.68 8.59
C VAL A 118 13.12 -0.54 8.01
N PHE A 119 13.27 0.66 8.58
CA PHE A 119 12.61 1.88 8.14
C PHE A 119 13.64 2.87 7.62
N GLU A 120 13.37 3.44 6.45
CA GLU A 120 14.17 4.48 5.81
C GLU A 120 13.24 5.60 5.34
N GLN A 121 13.20 6.70 6.08
CA GLN A 121 12.51 7.90 5.64
C GLN A 121 13.33 8.59 4.54
N GLN A 122 12.77 8.71 3.34
CA GLN A 122 13.25 9.55 2.25
C GLN A 122 12.49 10.89 2.23
N ALA A 123 12.90 11.83 1.38
CA ALA A 123 12.25 13.14 1.31
C ALA A 123 10.75 13.05 0.94
N ASP A 124 10.39 12.16 0.01
CA ASP A 124 9.01 12.03 -0.49
C ASP A 124 8.23 10.84 0.10
N ARG A 125 8.90 9.84 0.69
CA ARG A 125 8.28 8.57 1.12
C ARG A 125 8.92 7.92 2.33
N LEU A 126 8.18 7.07 3.04
CA LEU A 126 8.73 6.11 4.00
C LEU A 126 8.99 4.79 3.29
N VAL A 127 10.23 4.30 3.32
CA VAL A 127 10.61 3.00 2.76
C VAL A 127 10.73 1.98 3.89
N VAL A 128 10.00 0.88 3.79
CA VAL A 128 10.05 -0.26 4.70
C VAL A 128 10.80 -1.39 4.01
N ASN A 129 12.03 -1.65 4.43
CA ASN A 129 12.87 -2.72 3.89
C ASN A 129 12.44 -4.07 4.47
N VAL A 130 11.62 -4.81 3.72
CA VAL A 130 10.98 -6.06 4.17
C VAL A 130 12.00 -7.14 4.51
N ASN A 131 13.13 -7.16 3.80
CA ASN A 131 14.23 -8.09 4.06
C ASN A 131 14.84 -7.99 5.45
N GLN A 132 14.65 -6.86 6.11
CA GLN A 132 15.21 -6.57 7.42
C GLN A 132 14.20 -6.88 8.54
N ILE A 133 13.00 -7.33 8.19
CA ILE A 133 11.95 -7.74 9.11
C ILE A 133 12.06 -9.28 9.26
N PRO A 134 12.62 -9.81 10.36
CA PRO A 134 12.86 -11.25 10.52
C PRO A 134 11.56 -12.07 10.43
N SER A 135 10.45 -11.46 10.83
CA SER A 135 9.11 -12.02 10.83
C SER A 135 8.40 -11.98 9.48
N ALA A 136 8.92 -11.27 8.47
CA ALA A 136 8.31 -11.21 7.14
C ALA A 136 8.35 -12.55 6.40
N SER A 137 9.30 -13.43 6.77
CA SER A 137 9.39 -14.80 6.29
C SER A 137 8.19 -15.61 6.78
N GLY A 138 7.22 -15.82 5.89
CA GLY A 138 5.96 -16.47 6.25
C GLY A 138 4.85 -15.49 6.61
N LEU A 139 4.86 -14.24 6.13
CA LEU A 139 3.69 -13.34 6.09
C LEU A 139 3.12 -13.25 4.67
N SER A 140 1.83 -12.95 4.54
CA SER A 140 1.31 -12.38 3.29
C SER A 140 1.70 -10.90 3.21
N THR A 141 1.68 -10.32 2.01
CA THR A 141 1.98 -8.89 1.84
C THR A 141 0.92 -8.04 2.51
N PHE A 142 -0.33 -8.50 2.52
CA PHE A 142 -1.42 -7.85 3.27
C PHE A 142 -1.14 -7.81 4.79
N GLU A 143 -0.68 -8.92 5.38
CA GLU A 143 -0.26 -8.97 6.79
C GLU A 143 0.98 -8.11 7.08
N LEU A 144 1.90 -7.99 6.11
CA LEU A 144 3.05 -7.11 6.22
C LEU A 144 2.60 -5.64 6.28
N LEU A 145 1.63 -5.22 5.47
CA LEU A 145 1.13 -3.84 5.47
C LEU A 145 0.55 -3.42 6.83
N LYS A 146 -0.10 -4.35 7.55
CA LYS A 146 -0.58 -4.12 8.93
C LYS A 146 0.52 -3.70 9.91
N ARG A 147 1.79 -4.02 9.60
CA ARG A 147 2.95 -3.73 10.45
C ARG A 147 3.61 -2.40 10.13
N ILE A 148 3.15 -1.73 9.08
CA ILE A 148 3.73 -0.45 8.67
C ILE A 148 3.04 0.67 9.46
N PRO A 149 3.81 1.48 10.21
CA PRO A 149 3.25 2.57 11.01
C PRO A 149 2.43 3.54 10.16
N GLY A 150 1.24 3.88 10.64
CA GLY A 150 0.31 4.80 9.99
C GLY A 150 -0.57 4.17 8.91
N LEU A 151 -0.38 2.90 8.55
CA LEU A 151 -1.29 2.18 7.66
C LEU A 151 -2.40 1.49 8.45
N LEU A 152 -3.63 1.72 8.01
CA LEU A 152 -4.85 1.09 8.50
C LEU A 152 -5.23 0.00 7.52
N VAL A 153 -5.18 -1.25 7.97
CA VAL A 153 -5.46 -2.40 7.13
C VAL A 153 -6.54 -3.23 7.81
N SER A 154 -7.78 -3.09 7.35
CA SER A 154 -8.95 -3.77 7.92
C SER A 154 -9.77 -4.43 6.82
N ASP A 155 -10.05 -5.73 7.00
CA ASP A 155 -10.77 -6.64 6.10
C ASP A 155 -10.28 -6.64 4.64
N ASP A 156 -10.60 -5.59 3.88
CA ASP A 156 -10.24 -5.42 2.47
C ASP A 156 -9.83 -3.96 2.12
N LYS A 157 -9.75 -3.07 3.10
CA LYS A 157 -9.33 -1.68 2.93
C LYS A 157 -7.92 -1.46 3.46
N ILE A 158 -7.15 -0.69 2.70
CA ILE A 158 -5.83 -0.21 3.08
C ILE A 158 -5.87 1.31 2.98
N GLU A 159 -5.71 1.98 4.12
CA GLU A 159 -5.80 3.43 4.23
C GLU A 159 -4.55 3.95 4.94
N LEU A 160 -4.18 5.19 4.66
CA LEU A 160 -3.20 5.90 5.49
C LEU A 160 -3.98 6.78 6.47
N ALA A 161 -3.63 6.71 7.75
CA ALA A 161 -4.33 7.42 8.81
C ALA A 161 -4.49 8.92 8.48
N GLY A 162 -5.74 9.39 8.45
CA GLY A 162 -6.10 10.79 8.19
C GLY A 162 -6.11 11.22 6.72
N THR A 163 -5.73 10.36 5.76
CA THR A 163 -5.75 10.70 4.32
C THR A 163 -6.70 9.84 3.48
N GLY A 164 -7.40 8.88 4.10
CA GLY A 164 -8.34 7.97 3.44
C GLY A 164 -7.66 6.79 2.74
N SER A 165 -8.40 6.10 1.85
CA SER A 165 -7.93 4.96 1.07
C SER A 165 -6.62 5.25 0.34
N ALA A 166 -5.69 4.31 0.41
CA ALA A 166 -4.42 4.41 -0.28
C ALA A 166 -4.45 3.65 -1.61
N THR A 167 -3.98 4.31 -2.66
CA THR A 167 -3.75 3.69 -3.97
C THR A 167 -2.58 2.71 -3.84
N ILE A 168 -2.82 1.44 -4.14
CA ILE A 168 -1.80 0.39 -4.04
C ILE A 168 -1.12 0.21 -5.39
N LEU A 169 0.20 0.42 -5.40
CA LEU A 169 1.05 0.12 -6.53
C LEU A 169 1.84 -1.17 -6.28
N ILE A 170 2.11 -1.94 -7.32
CA ILE A 170 3.10 -3.02 -7.31
C ILE A 170 4.14 -2.67 -8.37
N ASN A 171 5.41 -2.54 -7.94
CA ASN A 171 6.53 -2.10 -8.78
C ASN A 171 6.32 -0.74 -9.47
N GLY A 172 5.70 0.20 -8.76
CA GLY A 172 5.50 1.59 -9.17
C GLY A 172 4.28 1.84 -10.05
N ARG A 173 3.38 0.86 -10.15
CA ARG A 173 2.23 0.89 -11.06
C ARG A 173 0.98 0.37 -10.35
N GLU A 174 -0.17 0.98 -10.57
CA GLU A 174 -1.41 0.60 -9.87
C GLU A 174 -1.79 -0.86 -10.07
N SER A 175 -2.25 -1.49 -9.00
CA SER A 175 -2.70 -2.87 -8.99
C SER A 175 -3.85 -3.11 -9.98
N ARG A 176 -3.68 -4.08 -10.88
CA ARG A 176 -4.71 -4.48 -11.86
C ARG A 176 -5.90 -5.23 -11.24
N TYR A 177 -5.81 -5.54 -9.95
CA TYR A 177 -6.83 -6.26 -9.21
C TYR A 177 -7.94 -5.30 -8.80
N ASN A 178 -9.18 -5.68 -9.08
CA ASN A 178 -10.34 -4.92 -8.63
C ASN A 178 -10.56 -5.05 -7.11
N ASP A 179 -9.98 -6.09 -6.50
CA ASP A 179 -9.82 -6.25 -5.06
C ASP A 179 -8.33 -6.46 -4.74
N VAL A 180 -7.65 -5.37 -4.41
CA VAL A 180 -6.21 -5.40 -4.15
C VAL A 180 -5.87 -6.16 -2.87
N SER A 181 -6.77 -6.17 -1.88
CA SER A 181 -6.54 -6.85 -0.60
C SER A 181 -6.27 -8.35 -0.83
N GLN A 182 -7.07 -8.98 -1.70
CA GLN A 182 -7.00 -10.40 -2.00
C GLN A 182 -5.73 -10.74 -2.79
N ALA A 183 -5.31 -9.85 -3.69
CA ALA A 183 -4.04 -9.97 -4.39
C ALA A 183 -2.86 -9.98 -3.40
N LEU A 184 -2.89 -9.07 -2.42
CA LEU A 184 -1.84 -8.95 -1.41
C LEU A 184 -1.84 -10.09 -0.39
N LYS A 185 -3.00 -10.72 -0.13
CA LYS A 185 -3.10 -11.96 0.66
C LYS A 185 -2.40 -13.14 -0.04
N GLY A 186 -2.47 -13.20 -1.38
CA GLY A 186 -1.78 -14.21 -2.19
C GLY A 186 -0.29 -13.92 -2.46
N LEU A 187 0.16 -12.66 -2.35
CA LEU A 187 1.58 -12.31 -2.51
C LEU A 187 2.34 -12.55 -1.21
N ASN A 188 3.30 -13.47 -1.21
CA ASN A 188 4.15 -13.73 -0.05
C ASN A 188 5.05 -12.52 0.26
N ALA A 189 5.07 -12.04 1.51
CA ALA A 189 5.91 -10.93 1.95
C ALA A 189 7.41 -11.21 1.76
N ALA A 190 7.83 -12.48 1.79
CA ALA A 190 9.21 -12.87 1.47
C ALA A 190 9.62 -12.53 0.03
N ASN A 191 8.67 -12.30 -0.88
CA ASN A 191 8.93 -11.86 -2.25
C ASN A 191 8.95 -10.33 -2.39
N VAL A 192 8.55 -9.60 -1.36
CA VAL A 192 8.62 -8.14 -1.31
C VAL A 192 10.03 -7.73 -0.88
N GLU A 193 10.65 -6.82 -1.63
CA GLU A 193 11.94 -6.22 -1.30
C GLU A 193 11.75 -5.06 -0.33
N LYS A 194 10.83 -4.14 -0.68
CA LYS A 194 10.47 -2.98 0.12
C LYS A 194 9.03 -2.56 -0.11
N VAL A 195 8.42 -1.92 0.87
CA VAL A 195 7.15 -1.20 0.74
C VAL A 195 7.42 0.29 0.89
N GLU A 196 6.91 1.09 -0.02
CA GLU A 196 7.07 2.54 -0.01
C GLU A 196 5.73 3.19 0.30
N VAL A 197 5.64 3.92 1.41
CA VAL A 197 4.45 4.68 1.81
C VAL A 197 4.67 6.14 1.45
N ILE A 198 3.91 6.61 0.47
CA ILE A 198 3.97 7.96 -0.09
C ILE A 198 2.70 8.69 0.35
N SER A 199 2.79 9.45 1.44
CA SER A 199 1.66 10.20 1.97
C SER A 199 1.28 11.41 1.10
N HIS A 200 2.26 12.00 0.43
CA HIS A 200 2.11 13.16 -0.45
C HIS A 200 2.79 12.86 -1.77
N PRO A 201 2.05 12.36 -2.78
CA PRO A 201 2.61 12.09 -4.09
C PRO A 201 3.23 13.35 -4.71
N GLY A 202 4.39 13.19 -5.34
CA GLY A 202 5.05 14.25 -6.12
C GLY A 202 4.47 14.39 -7.53
N ALA A 203 5.02 15.32 -8.31
CA ALA A 203 4.53 15.67 -9.65
C ALA A 203 4.49 14.51 -10.68
N ASN A 204 5.25 13.44 -10.45
CA ASN A 204 5.28 12.26 -11.32
C ASN A 204 4.07 11.31 -11.12
N TYR A 205 3.26 11.55 -10.09
CA TYR A 205 1.98 10.90 -9.86
C TYR A 205 0.84 11.82 -10.30
N GLU A 206 -0.36 11.27 -10.40
CA GLU A 206 -1.55 12.07 -10.69
C GLU A 206 -1.80 13.09 -9.58
N ALA A 207 -2.31 14.27 -9.96
CA ALA A 207 -2.69 15.29 -8.98
C ALA A 207 -3.95 14.89 -8.19
N ALA A 208 -4.77 14.02 -8.77
CA ALA A 208 -5.89 13.34 -8.13
C ALA A 208 -5.44 12.10 -7.34
N GLY A 209 -6.36 11.43 -6.64
CA GLY A 209 -6.07 10.20 -5.87
C GLY A 209 -5.76 10.46 -4.41
N GLY A 210 -5.26 9.47 -3.68
CA GLY A 210 -4.97 9.53 -2.25
C GLY A 210 -3.47 9.43 -1.93
N SER A 211 -3.17 8.95 -0.72
CA SER A 211 -1.83 8.42 -0.41
C SER A 211 -1.53 7.19 -1.26
N ILE A 212 -0.26 6.91 -1.53
CA ILE A 212 0.15 5.79 -2.38
C ILE A 212 0.99 4.81 -1.55
N ILE A 213 0.73 3.51 -1.68
CA ILE A 213 1.55 2.44 -1.11
C ILE A 213 2.11 1.61 -2.25
N ASN A 214 3.41 1.71 -2.49
CA ASN A 214 4.09 0.99 -3.55
C ASN A 214 4.87 -0.21 -3.02
N ILE A 215 4.47 -1.41 -3.43
CA ILE A 215 5.08 -2.69 -3.07
C ILE A 215 6.09 -3.05 -4.14
N VAL A 216 7.38 -2.98 -3.79
CA VAL A 216 8.47 -3.33 -4.70
C VAL A 216 8.92 -4.75 -4.43
N THR A 217 8.85 -5.61 -5.44
CA THR A 217 9.19 -7.03 -5.34
C THR A 217 10.65 -7.31 -5.70
N LYS A 218 11.23 -8.38 -5.14
CA LYS A 218 12.64 -8.77 -5.35
C LYS A 218 12.96 -9.12 -6.81
N ARG A 219 14.12 -8.66 -7.29
CA ARG A 219 14.68 -8.99 -8.64
C ARG A 219 15.70 -10.12 -8.57
N LYS A 220 15.42 -11.31 -9.08
CA LYS A 220 16.37 -12.45 -9.05
C LYS A 220 15.99 -13.39 -10.25
N LYS A 221 16.83 -14.34 -10.73
CA LYS A 221 16.65 -15.09 -12.02
C LYS A 221 16.36 -16.61 -11.96
N THR A 222 15.27 -17.06 -11.34
CA THR A 222 14.95 -18.51 -11.29
C THR A 222 13.53 -18.72 -11.76
N GLY A 223 13.38 -19.52 -12.82
CA GLY A 223 12.11 -19.81 -13.46
C GLY A 223 11.35 -20.96 -12.81
N GLY A 224 10.09 -21.11 -13.19
CA GLY A 224 9.20 -22.16 -12.71
C GLY A 224 7.81 -21.66 -12.34
N TRP A 225 7.00 -22.59 -11.86
CA TRP A 225 5.65 -22.32 -11.36
C TRP A 225 5.69 -21.85 -9.91
N SER A 226 4.88 -20.84 -9.60
CA SER A 226 4.58 -20.42 -8.24
C SER A 226 3.14 -19.95 -8.14
N GLY A 227 2.54 -20.04 -6.96
CA GLY A 227 1.15 -19.69 -6.80
C GLY A 227 0.68 -19.76 -5.36
N SER A 228 -0.59 -19.41 -5.20
CA SER A 228 -1.29 -19.47 -3.92
C SER A 228 -2.71 -19.97 -4.15
N LEU A 229 -3.18 -20.81 -3.25
CA LEU A 229 -4.59 -21.15 -3.09
C LEU A 229 -5.04 -20.52 -1.77
N ASN A 230 -6.13 -19.76 -1.81
CA ASN A 230 -6.72 -19.14 -0.64
C ASN A 230 -8.18 -19.57 -0.53
N MET A 231 -8.61 -19.84 0.68
CA MET A 231 -10.01 -20.07 1.01
C MET A 231 -10.32 -19.31 2.29
N LEU A 232 -11.29 -18.41 2.23
CA LEU A 232 -11.82 -17.72 3.38
C LEU A 232 -13.31 -18.07 3.52
N GLY A 233 -13.72 -18.40 4.73
CA GLY A 233 -15.11 -18.59 5.11
C GLY A 233 -15.35 -17.83 6.41
N GLY A 234 -16.53 -17.21 6.55
CA GLY A 234 -16.87 -16.48 7.76
C GLY A 234 -18.35 -16.33 7.97
N THR A 235 -18.73 -16.02 9.20
CA THR A 235 -20.12 -15.78 9.61
C THR A 235 -20.20 -14.63 10.59
N GLY A 236 -21.23 -13.81 10.44
CA GLY A 236 -21.56 -12.71 11.33
C GLY A 236 -22.28 -13.19 12.59
N ILE A 237 -22.00 -12.58 13.74
CA ILE A 237 -22.59 -12.96 15.03
C ILE A 237 -23.46 -11.84 15.59
N TYR A 238 -24.76 -12.03 15.51
CA TYR A 238 -25.76 -11.05 15.94
C TYR A 238 -26.91 -11.71 16.70
N ASN A 239 -27.45 -10.98 17.68
CA ASN A 239 -28.73 -11.35 18.26
C ASN A 239 -29.83 -10.91 17.30
N LYS A 240 -30.41 -11.87 16.56
CA LYS A 240 -31.41 -11.62 15.52
C LYS A 240 -32.57 -10.74 15.98
N ARG A 241 -33.06 -10.96 17.20
CA ARG A 241 -34.17 -10.18 17.77
C ARG A 241 -33.75 -8.76 18.13
N ARG A 242 -32.59 -8.59 18.80
CA ARG A 242 -32.10 -7.27 19.23
C ARG A 242 -31.71 -6.39 18.05
N GLU A 243 -31.06 -6.99 17.06
CA GLU A 243 -30.57 -6.29 15.88
C GLU A 243 -31.57 -6.30 14.72
N LYS A 244 -32.77 -6.87 14.93
CA LYS A 244 -33.86 -6.96 13.96
C LYS A 244 -33.42 -7.52 12.59
N VAL A 245 -32.54 -8.52 12.61
CA VAL A 245 -32.08 -9.20 11.39
C VAL A 245 -32.78 -10.54 11.21
N ASP A 246 -33.05 -10.91 9.97
CA ASP A 246 -33.89 -12.06 9.59
C ASP A 246 -33.09 -13.33 9.21
N ARG A 247 -31.81 -13.17 8.83
CA ARG A 247 -30.99 -14.25 8.26
C ARG A 247 -29.59 -14.33 8.89
N ASN A 248 -28.86 -15.39 8.55
CA ASN A 248 -27.44 -15.49 8.88
C ASN A 248 -26.62 -14.84 7.76
N PHE A 249 -25.58 -14.12 8.15
CA PHE A 249 -24.69 -13.41 7.24
C PHE A 249 -23.37 -14.15 7.14
N ASN A 250 -23.00 -14.56 5.94
CA ASN A 250 -21.90 -15.45 5.66
C ASN A 250 -21.07 -14.89 4.51
N THR A 251 -19.78 -15.14 4.57
CA THR A 251 -18.83 -14.75 3.52
C THR A 251 -18.02 -15.97 3.12
N ILE A 252 -17.81 -16.14 1.81
CA ILE A 252 -16.91 -17.14 1.25
C ILE A 252 -16.11 -16.51 0.10
N SER A 253 -14.80 -16.73 0.09
CA SER A 253 -13.91 -16.10 -0.88
C SER A 253 -12.75 -17.01 -1.29
N PRO A 254 -13.00 -18.07 -2.09
CA PRO A 254 -11.91 -18.86 -2.65
C PRO A 254 -11.19 -18.08 -3.75
N SER A 255 -9.87 -18.17 -3.78
CA SER A 255 -9.07 -17.62 -4.87
C SER A 255 -7.86 -18.47 -5.17
N ILE A 256 -7.43 -18.40 -6.42
CA ILE A 256 -6.22 -19.03 -6.91
C ILE A 256 -5.39 -18.03 -7.71
N SER A 257 -4.10 -18.00 -7.45
CA SER A 257 -3.12 -17.25 -8.22
C SER A 257 -2.06 -18.20 -8.76
N LEU A 258 -1.74 -18.09 -10.04
CA LEU A 258 -0.71 -18.86 -10.71
C LEU A 258 0.26 -17.91 -11.40
N ASN A 259 1.54 -18.22 -11.31
CA ASN A 259 2.61 -17.50 -11.96
C ASN A 259 3.56 -18.51 -12.58
N TYR A 260 4.01 -18.24 -13.79
CA TYR A 260 5.03 -19.00 -14.48
C TYR A 260 6.09 -18.04 -15.00
N SER A 261 7.34 -18.26 -14.63
CA SER A 261 8.44 -17.37 -15.04
C SER A 261 9.60 -18.11 -15.67
N THR A 262 10.24 -17.46 -16.62
CA THR A 262 11.50 -17.85 -17.27
C THR A 262 12.36 -16.59 -17.44
N ASN A 263 13.55 -16.75 -18.03
CA ASN A 263 14.41 -15.61 -18.35
C ASN A 263 13.86 -14.70 -19.48
N LYS A 264 12.88 -15.18 -20.26
CA LYS A 264 12.31 -14.46 -21.42
C LYS A 264 10.87 -14.02 -21.22
N VAL A 265 10.11 -14.78 -20.43
CA VAL A 265 8.67 -14.54 -20.24
C VAL A 265 8.29 -14.74 -18.77
N SER A 266 7.38 -13.92 -18.27
CA SER A 266 6.71 -14.07 -16.99
C SER A 266 5.20 -13.97 -17.21
N LEU A 267 4.46 -15.06 -17.00
CA LEU A 267 3.01 -15.11 -17.13
C LEU A 267 2.37 -15.18 -15.74
N TYR A 268 1.18 -14.62 -15.61
CA TYR A 268 0.38 -14.73 -14.41
C TYR A 268 -1.11 -14.89 -14.74
N GLY A 269 -1.80 -15.60 -13.85
CA GLY A 269 -3.23 -15.80 -13.88
C GLY A 269 -3.80 -15.70 -12.46
N TYR A 270 -4.98 -15.13 -12.34
CA TYR A 270 -5.70 -15.02 -11.08
C TYR A 270 -7.19 -15.21 -11.31
N TYR A 271 -7.80 -15.97 -10.41
CA TYR A 271 -9.25 -16.08 -10.31
C TYR A 271 -9.66 -15.99 -8.84
N SER A 272 -10.67 -15.20 -8.55
CA SER A 272 -11.37 -15.24 -7.27
C SER A 272 -12.87 -15.24 -7.46
N TYR A 273 -13.53 -16.03 -6.64
CA TYR A 273 -14.95 -15.89 -6.39
C TYR A 273 -15.11 -15.27 -5.01
N PHE A 274 -16.00 -14.29 -4.89
CA PHE A 274 -16.39 -13.72 -3.61
C PHE A 274 -17.91 -13.76 -3.54
N TYR A 275 -18.42 -14.36 -2.47
CA TYR A 275 -19.80 -14.26 -2.08
C TYR A 275 -19.87 -13.74 -0.65
N SER A 276 -20.69 -12.73 -0.43
CA SER A 276 -20.99 -12.24 0.90
C SER A 276 -22.44 -11.80 0.93
N ASN A 277 -23.14 -12.15 1.99
CA ASN A 277 -24.38 -11.50 2.36
C ASN A 277 -24.19 -10.77 3.67
N VAL A 278 -24.62 -9.52 3.71
CA VAL A 278 -24.52 -8.62 4.86
C VAL A 278 -25.83 -7.84 5.01
N PHE A 279 -25.91 -6.97 6.01
CA PHE A 279 -27.02 -6.06 6.19
C PHE A 279 -26.55 -4.65 6.49
N ASP A 280 -27.42 -3.70 6.20
CA ASP A 280 -27.36 -2.31 6.65
C ASP A 280 -28.70 -2.00 7.31
N HIS A 281 -28.68 -1.54 8.56
CA HIS A 281 -29.88 -1.08 9.27
C HIS A 281 -29.68 0.36 9.69
N LYS A 282 -30.50 1.26 9.13
CA LYS A 282 -30.51 2.69 9.41
C LYS A 282 -31.80 3.10 10.12
N GLU A 283 -31.65 3.95 11.12
CA GLU A 283 -32.73 4.61 11.83
C GLU A 283 -32.48 6.12 11.73
N PHE A 284 -33.47 6.86 11.24
CA PHE A 284 -33.45 8.32 11.15
C PHE A 284 -34.57 8.92 12.00
N GLU A 285 -34.24 9.94 12.77
CA GLU A 285 -35.20 10.83 13.41
C GLU A 285 -34.98 12.23 12.82
N ARG A 286 -35.96 12.74 12.08
CA ARG A 286 -35.92 14.05 11.43
C ARG A 286 -37.08 14.89 11.92
N THR A 287 -36.82 16.11 12.39
CA THR A 287 -37.90 17.05 12.72
C THR A 287 -37.95 18.14 11.67
N ILE A 288 -39.13 18.36 11.08
CA ILE A 288 -39.41 19.48 10.17
C ILE A 288 -40.63 20.18 10.72
N ASP A 289 -40.49 21.47 11.02
CA ASP A 289 -41.50 22.28 11.69
C ASP A 289 -42.01 21.60 12.98
N SER A 290 -43.27 21.16 13.01
CA SER A 290 -43.91 20.47 14.13
C SER A 290 -44.10 18.97 13.90
N ILE A 291 -43.50 18.39 12.86
CA ILE A 291 -43.63 16.98 12.49
C ILE A 291 -42.29 16.27 12.71
N LEU A 292 -42.35 15.17 13.46
CA LEU A 292 -41.25 14.23 13.65
C LEU A 292 -41.44 13.05 12.70
N PHE A 293 -40.46 12.82 11.85
CA PHE A 293 -40.35 11.65 10.99
C PHE A 293 -39.44 10.63 11.65
N TYR A 294 -39.98 9.46 11.97
CA TYR A 294 -39.21 8.30 12.41
C TYR A 294 -39.09 7.30 11.26
N GLN A 295 -37.88 7.10 10.73
CA GLN A 295 -37.63 6.22 9.60
C GLN A 295 -36.75 5.05 10.01
N SER A 296 -37.09 3.84 9.58
CA SER A 296 -36.29 2.63 9.75
C SER A 296 -36.14 1.92 8.42
N SER A 297 -34.90 1.72 7.99
CA SER A 297 -34.56 1.05 6.74
C SER A 297 -33.68 -0.17 7.01
N TYR A 298 -34.20 -1.36 6.77
CA TYR A 298 -33.46 -2.62 6.85
C TYR A 298 -33.16 -3.14 5.45
N THR A 299 -31.87 -3.16 5.08
CA THR A 299 -31.41 -3.54 3.75
C THR A 299 -30.42 -4.70 3.83
N PRO A 300 -30.87 -5.96 3.88
CA PRO A 300 -30.03 -7.10 3.56
C PRO A 300 -29.62 -7.06 2.09
N TRP A 301 -28.37 -7.42 1.81
CA TRP A 301 -27.91 -7.59 0.45
C TRP A 301 -26.88 -8.70 0.33
N HIS A 302 -26.73 -9.21 -0.88
CA HIS A 302 -25.67 -10.13 -1.21
C HIS A 302 -24.93 -9.71 -2.48
N ALA A 303 -23.62 -9.92 -2.51
CA ALA A 303 -22.82 -9.78 -3.71
C ALA A 303 -22.19 -11.11 -4.13
N LYS A 304 -22.11 -11.30 -5.44
CA LYS A 304 -21.35 -12.35 -6.11
C LYS A 304 -20.38 -11.69 -7.05
N ASN A 305 -19.09 -11.85 -6.80
CA ASN A 305 -18.04 -11.27 -7.62
C ASN A 305 -17.18 -12.38 -8.22
N HIS A 306 -16.93 -12.29 -9.52
CA HIS A 306 -15.91 -13.07 -10.22
C HIS A 306 -14.85 -12.10 -10.70
N ASN A 307 -13.65 -12.22 -10.15
CA ASN A 307 -12.47 -11.52 -10.66
C ASN A 307 -11.63 -12.48 -11.46
N VAL A 308 -11.31 -12.12 -12.70
CA VAL A 308 -10.37 -12.85 -13.53
C VAL A 308 -9.30 -11.88 -13.98
N MET A 309 -8.04 -12.31 -13.94
CA MET A 309 -6.95 -11.55 -14.50
C MET A 309 -5.94 -12.47 -15.14
N PHE A 310 -5.45 -12.07 -16.30
CA PHE A 310 -4.37 -12.74 -17.01
C PHE A 310 -3.40 -11.70 -17.57
N GLY A 311 -2.12 -12.01 -17.60
CA GLY A 311 -1.15 -11.16 -18.28
C GLY A 311 0.24 -11.72 -18.23
N GLY A 312 1.17 -10.96 -18.78
CA GLY A 312 2.57 -11.31 -18.73
C GLY A 312 3.51 -10.26 -19.27
N ASP A 313 4.77 -10.53 -19.00
CA ASP A 313 5.92 -9.75 -19.41
C ASP A 313 6.78 -10.55 -20.36
N ILE A 314 7.19 -9.90 -21.44
CA ILE A 314 8.10 -10.40 -22.45
C ILE A 314 9.37 -9.56 -22.37
N TYR A 315 10.47 -10.19 -21.96
CA TYR A 315 11.79 -9.56 -21.88
C TYR A 315 12.45 -9.62 -23.26
N LEU A 316 12.17 -8.63 -24.11
CA LEU A 316 12.74 -8.50 -25.46
C LEU A 316 14.27 -8.46 -25.39
N THR A 317 14.82 -7.76 -24.39
CA THR A 317 16.26 -7.79 -24.06
C THR A 317 16.46 -7.76 -22.54
N LYS A 318 17.71 -7.73 -22.07
CA LYS A 318 18.00 -7.55 -20.63
C LYS A 318 17.49 -6.24 -20.05
N ARG A 319 17.26 -5.22 -20.91
CA ARG A 319 16.86 -3.85 -20.56
C ARG A 319 15.49 -3.45 -21.11
N ASN A 320 14.88 -4.26 -21.99
CA ASN A 320 13.63 -3.91 -22.67
C ASN A 320 12.56 -4.95 -22.32
N THR A 321 11.43 -4.46 -21.80
CA THR A 321 10.32 -5.30 -21.34
C THR A 321 9.01 -4.79 -21.94
N LEU A 322 8.28 -5.67 -22.62
CA LEU A 322 6.90 -5.45 -23.06
C LEU A 322 5.96 -6.18 -22.09
N SER A 323 4.84 -5.55 -21.75
CA SER A 323 3.90 -6.05 -20.75
C SER A 323 2.49 -5.95 -21.28
N VAL A 324 1.73 -7.02 -21.18
CA VAL A 324 0.33 -7.05 -21.61
C VAL A 324 -0.49 -7.71 -20.52
N GLY A 325 -1.70 -7.23 -20.30
CA GLY A 325 -2.68 -8.05 -19.61
C GLY A 325 -4.07 -7.48 -19.56
N VAL A 326 -4.96 -8.33 -19.10
CA VAL A 326 -6.39 -8.14 -19.08
C VAL A 326 -6.89 -8.46 -17.69
N SER A 327 -7.75 -7.62 -17.13
CA SER A 327 -8.52 -7.92 -15.94
C SER A 327 -10.00 -7.72 -16.20
N THR A 328 -10.83 -8.54 -15.56
CA THR A 328 -12.27 -8.39 -15.57
C THR A 328 -12.86 -8.65 -14.20
N LEU A 329 -13.85 -7.84 -13.82
CA LEU A 329 -14.74 -8.05 -12.69
C LEU A 329 -16.15 -8.21 -13.23
N ASN A 330 -16.79 -9.32 -12.89
CA ASN A 330 -18.23 -9.47 -13.02
C ASN A 330 -18.81 -9.50 -11.62
N ARG A 331 -19.64 -8.52 -11.29
CA ARG A 331 -20.27 -8.36 -9.99
C ARG A 331 -21.78 -8.34 -10.16
N ALA A 332 -22.46 -9.12 -9.33
CA ALA A 332 -23.91 -9.11 -9.22
C ALA A 332 -24.27 -8.82 -7.77
N ILE A 333 -25.08 -7.79 -7.54
CA ILE A 333 -25.59 -7.40 -6.23
C ILE A 333 -27.11 -7.50 -6.28
N SER A 334 -27.69 -8.13 -5.26
CA SER A 334 -29.12 -8.01 -4.98
C SER A 334 -29.28 -7.35 -3.62
N ARG A 335 -30.15 -6.34 -3.52
CA ARG A 335 -30.51 -5.65 -2.30
C ARG A 335 -32.02 -5.68 -2.16
N GLU A 336 -32.50 -6.05 -0.99
CA GLU A 336 -33.91 -5.99 -0.62
C GLU A 336 -33.97 -4.95 0.50
N SER A 337 -34.68 -3.83 0.32
CA SER A 337 -34.83 -2.81 1.37
C SER A 337 -36.26 -2.78 1.85
N ASN A 338 -36.45 -2.90 3.15
CA ASN A 338 -37.72 -2.64 3.81
C ASN A 338 -37.61 -1.32 4.57
N ASN A 339 -38.33 -0.32 4.10
CA ASN A 339 -38.36 1.01 4.69
C ASN A 339 -39.72 1.25 5.33
N LEU A 340 -39.71 1.78 6.53
CA LEU A 340 -40.89 2.27 7.25
C LEU A 340 -40.62 3.72 7.67
N THR A 341 -41.59 4.59 7.43
CA THR A 341 -41.59 5.98 7.90
C THR A 341 -42.88 6.25 8.65
N ASP A 342 -42.78 6.69 9.90
CA ASP A 342 -43.90 7.21 10.69
C ASP A 342 -43.79 8.74 10.80
N GLU A 343 -44.89 9.43 10.52
CA GLU A 343 -45.03 10.87 10.81
C GLU A 343 -45.77 11.04 12.13
N LEU A 344 -45.20 11.82 13.04
CA LEU A 344 -45.73 12.08 14.37
C LEU A 344 -45.77 13.58 14.64
N PHE A 345 -46.75 14.06 15.40
CA PHE A 345 -46.67 15.42 15.94
C PHE A 345 -45.53 15.52 16.95
N ALA A 346 -44.57 16.42 16.72
CA ALA A 346 -43.35 16.54 17.54
C ALA A 346 -43.64 16.90 19.01
N ASN A 347 -44.74 17.59 19.29
CA ASN A 347 -45.12 18.03 20.64
C ASN A 347 -45.81 16.95 21.49
N SER A 348 -46.50 16.00 20.87
CA SER A 348 -47.38 15.03 21.54
C SER A 348 -47.02 13.58 21.25
N GLY A 349 -46.25 13.32 20.19
CA GLY A 349 -45.95 11.98 19.69
C GLY A 349 -47.14 11.28 19.03
N ALA A 350 -48.27 11.98 18.83
CA ALA A 350 -49.45 11.41 18.18
C ALA A 350 -49.15 11.12 16.70
N LYS A 351 -49.47 9.90 16.26
CA LYS A 351 -49.23 9.44 14.88
C LYS A 351 -50.17 10.16 13.90
N ILE A 352 -49.58 10.73 12.86
CA ILE A 352 -50.25 11.41 11.76
C ILE A 352 -50.47 10.40 10.63
N SER A 353 -49.40 9.72 10.20
CA SER A 353 -49.41 8.80 9.07
C SER A 353 -48.25 7.78 9.14
N SER A 354 -48.29 6.77 8.28
CA SER A 354 -47.27 5.76 8.07
C SER A 354 -47.09 5.47 6.57
N PHE A 355 -45.86 5.26 6.16
CA PHE A 355 -45.48 4.89 4.80
C PHE A 355 -44.55 3.69 4.89
N SER A 356 -44.75 2.69 4.03
CA SER A 356 -43.75 1.65 3.85
C SER A 356 -43.37 1.50 2.38
N SER A 357 -42.11 1.16 2.14
CA SER A 357 -41.66 0.75 0.81
C SER A 357 -40.83 -0.51 0.86
N LEU A 358 -41.08 -1.39 -0.10
CA LEU A 358 -40.24 -2.54 -0.41
C LEU A 358 -39.49 -2.22 -1.70
N ILE A 359 -38.16 -2.28 -1.64
CA ILE A 359 -37.30 -1.95 -2.77
C ILE A 359 -36.41 -3.15 -3.09
N ASP A 360 -36.62 -3.74 -4.26
CA ASP A 360 -35.80 -4.83 -4.79
C ASP A 360 -34.88 -4.29 -5.88
N LEU A 361 -33.59 -4.21 -5.57
CA LEU A 361 -32.57 -3.66 -6.44
C LEU A 361 -31.58 -4.74 -6.88
N ASN A 362 -31.54 -4.99 -8.18
CA ASN A 362 -30.59 -5.89 -8.82
C ASN A 362 -29.58 -5.09 -9.65
N GLU A 363 -28.32 -5.14 -9.27
CA GLU A 363 -27.23 -4.50 -10.02
C GLU A 363 -26.30 -5.55 -10.63
N LYS A 364 -25.97 -5.38 -11.91
CA LYS A 364 -24.94 -6.14 -12.62
C LYS A 364 -23.88 -5.18 -13.12
N GLN A 365 -22.65 -5.42 -12.69
CA GLN A 365 -21.47 -4.68 -13.10
C GLN A 365 -20.51 -5.61 -13.85
N GLN A 366 -20.06 -5.16 -15.02
CA GLN A 366 -18.96 -5.77 -15.75
C GLN A 366 -17.91 -4.71 -16.04
N ASN A 367 -16.70 -4.93 -15.51
CA ASN A 367 -15.55 -4.09 -15.80
C ASN A 367 -14.54 -4.94 -16.55
N THR A 368 -13.99 -4.42 -17.65
CA THR A 368 -12.92 -5.06 -18.40
C THR A 368 -11.85 -4.02 -18.70
N THR A 369 -10.61 -4.34 -18.36
CA THR A 369 -9.46 -3.46 -18.56
C THR A 369 -8.40 -4.20 -19.36
N LEU A 370 -7.96 -3.59 -20.46
CA LEU A 370 -6.78 -4.00 -21.23
C LEU A 370 -5.65 -3.02 -20.94
N THR A 371 -4.47 -3.55 -20.72
CA THR A 371 -3.27 -2.76 -20.42
C THR A 371 -2.09 -3.26 -21.23
N VAL A 372 -1.38 -2.32 -21.85
CA VAL A 372 -0.15 -2.55 -22.60
C VAL A 372 0.89 -1.56 -22.11
N GLY A 373 2.09 -2.03 -21.82
CA GLY A 373 3.17 -1.14 -21.42
C GLY A 373 4.50 -1.57 -21.97
N TRP A 374 5.41 -0.62 -22.05
CA TRP A 374 6.78 -0.77 -22.51
C TRP A 374 7.73 -0.07 -21.54
N GLN A 375 8.90 -0.66 -21.29
CA GLN A 375 9.96 -0.04 -20.48
C GLN A 375 11.32 -0.38 -21.06
N LEU A 376 12.18 0.63 -21.07
CA LEU A 376 13.60 0.57 -21.34
C LEU A 376 14.37 1.04 -20.11
N ASP A 377 15.18 0.16 -19.53
CA ASP A 377 16.23 0.56 -18.58
C ASP A 377 17.36 1.22 -19.40
N VAL A 378 17.46 2.55 -19.34
CA VAL A 378 18.34 3.37 -20.20
C VAL A 378 19.81 3.19 -19.82
N ASP A 379 20.08 2.98 -18.53
CA ASP A 379 21.41 2.77 -17.98
C ASP A 379 21.40 1.73 -16.84
N THR A 380 22.56 1.45 -16.26
CA THR A 380 22.72 0.52 -15.14
C THR A 380 22.62 1.21 -13.77
N VAL A 381 22.52 2.54 -13.73
CA VAL A 381 22.51 3.35 -12.50
C VAL A 381 21.11 3.81 -12.10
N GLY A 382 20.08 3.43 -12.86
CA GLY A 382 18.67 3.55 -12.48
C GLY A 382 17.79 4.34 -13.46
N GLY A 383 18.34 4.79 -14.58
CA GLY A 383 17.60 5.49 -15.63
C GLY A 383 16.57 4.59 -16.33
N LYS A 384 15.37 5.12 -16.56
CA LYS A 384 14.23 4.40 -17.14
C LYS A 384 13.44 5.29 -18.08
N LEU A 385 12.97 4.71 -19.17
CA LEU A 385 11.94 5.25 -20.05
C LEU A 385 10.79 4.25 -20.08
N SER A 386 9.56 4.70 -19.88
CA SER A 386 8.38 3.86 -20.03
C SER A 386 7.26 4.55 -20.80
N ALA A 387 6.43 3.73 -21.44
CA ALA A 387 5.21 4.14 -22.09
C ALA A 387 4.12 3.13 -21.77
N ASP A 388 2.92 3.59 -21.45
CA ASP A 388 1.83 2.77 -20.97
C ASP A 388 0.51 3.23 -21.58
N VAL A 389 -0.33 2.25 -21.93
CA VAL A 389 -1.65 2.45 -22.52
C VAL A 389 -2.64 1.56 -21.78
N GLU A 390 -3.75 2.15 -21.37
CA GLU A 390 -4.88 1.48 -20.76
C GLU A 390 -6.16 1.78 -21.55
N TYR A 391 -6.97 0.74 -21.74
CA TYR A 391 -8.36 0.89 -22.16
C TYR A 391 -9.26 0.12 -21.19
N SER A 392 -10.21 0.82 -20.60
CA SER A 392 -11.13 0.28 -19.60
C SER A 392 -12.58 0.51 -20.02
N LYS A 393 -13.39 -0.54 -19.98
CA LYS A 393 -14.82 -0.49 -20.28
C LYS A 393 -15.62 -1.01 -19.09
N PHE A 394 -16.58 -0.22 -18.66
CA PHE A 394 -17.49 -0.52 -17.55
C PHE A 394 -18.91 -0.58 -18.09
N LYS A 395 -19.69 -1.53 -17.60
CA LYS A 395 -21.13 -1.61 -17.81
C LYS A 395 -21.76 -1.84 -16.45
N ILE A 396 -22.43 -0.83 -15.93
CA ILE A 396 -23.18 -0.93 -14.67
C ILE A 396 -24.65 -0.79 -15.03
N ASN A 397 -25.41 -1.87 -14.84
CA ASN A 397 -26.84 -1.88 -15.07
C ASN A 397 -27.53 -2.15 -13.73
N SER A 398 -28.50 -1.33 -13.39
CA SER A 398 -29.29 -1.46 -12.17
C SER A 398 -30.77 -1.47 -12.52
N ILE A 399 -31.50 -2.42 -11.97
CA ILE A 399 -32.95 -2.53 -12.10
C ILE A 399 -33.51 -2.54 -10.68
N GLY A 400 -34.39 -1.59 -10.39
CA GLY A 400 -35.07 -1.45 -9.12
C GLY A 400 -36.58 -1.54 -9.30
N GLU A 401 -37.24 -2.30 -8.44
CA GLU A 401 -38.68 -2.30 -8.25
C GLU A 401 -39.00 -1.69 -6.90
N TYR A 402 -39.96 -0.78 -6.85
CA TYR A 402 -40.30 0.02 -5.67
C TYR A 402 -41.81 -0.09 -5.42
N ASP A 403 -42.20 -0.96 -4.51
CA ASP A 403 -43.57 -1.07 -4.02
C ASP A 403 -43.77 -0.08 -2.87
N ASN A 404 -44.65 0.88 -3.04
CA ASN A 404 -44.94 1.91 -2.03
C ASN A 404 -46.35 1.72 -1.50
N PHE A 405 -46.48 1.54 -0.19
CA PHE A 405 -47.74 1.37 0.51
C PHE A 405 -48.01 2.61 1.36
N LEU A 406 -49.18 3.22 1.13
CA LEU A 406 -49.68 4.38 1.85
C LEU A 406 -50.79 3.95 2.82
N ASP A 407 -50.94 4.65 3.95
CA ASP A 407 -51.95 4.38 4.99
C ASP A 407 -53.41 4.32 4.46
N MET A 408 -53.70 4.83 3.26
CA MET A 408 -55.02 4.74 2.61
C MET A 408 -55.26 3.45 1.80
N GLY A 409 -54.33 2.49 1.83
CA GLY A 409 -54.43 1.22 1.09
C GLY A 409 -54.08 1.33 -0.41
N GLU A 410 -53.59 2.49 -0.85
CA GLU A 410 -53.06 2.68 -2.20
C GLU A 410 -51.68 2.04 -2.31
N ASN A 411 -51.46 1.27 -3.38
CA ASN A 411 -50.18 0.67 -3.73
C ASN A 411 -49.70 1.24 -5.08
N TYR A 412 -48.46 1.74 -5.10
CA TYR A 412 -47.80 2.22 -6.31
C TYR A 412 -46.54 1.40 -6.55
N VAL A 413 -46.45 0.79 -7.74
CA VAL A 413 -45.29 0.01 -8.17
C VAL A 413 -44.52 0.82 -9.18
N ASN A 414 -43.33 1.29 -8.79
CA ASN A 414 -42.44 2.01 -9.68
C ASN A 414 -41.29 1.11 -10.12
N HIS A 415 -40.86 1.26 -11.38
CA HIS A 415 -39.72 0.53 -11.92
C HIS A 415 -38.64 1.52 -12.35
N GLN A 416 -37.40 1.31 -11.90
CA GLN A 416 -36.25 2.09 -12.29
C GLN A 416 -35.25 1.21 -13.04
N SER A 417 -34.85 1.62 -14.24
CA SER A 417 -33.75 1.00 -14.98
C SER A 417 -32.67 2.04 -15.27
N ILE A 418 -31.47 1.78 -14.77
CA ILE A 418 -30.29 2.61 -14.97
C ILE A 418 -29.26 1.81 -15.76
N ARG A 419 -28.73 2.41 -16.82
CA ARG A 419 -27.56 1.91 -17.55
C ARG A 419 -26.48 2.98 -17.53
N ASN A 420 -25.31 2.61 -17.03
CA ASN A 420 -24.16 3.50 -16.91
C ASN A 420 -22.92 2.89 -17.59
N PRO A 421 -22.84 2.88 -18.93
CA PRO A 421 -21.62 2.53 -19.64
C PRO A 421 -20.56 3.61 -19.47
N VAL A 422 -19.32 3.20 -19.18
CA VAL A 422 -18.17 4.11 -19.12
C VAL A 422 -17.04 3.52 -19.96
N GLU A 423 -16.43 4.33 -20.81
CA GLU A 423 -15.23 3.99 -21.56
C GLU A 423 -14.12 4.95 -21.20
N LEU A 424 -12.96 4.40 -20.81
CA LEU A 424 -11.77 5.15 -20.43
C LEU A 424 -10.61 4.72 -21.33
N PHE A 425 -9.87 5.70 -21.83
CA PHE A 425 -8.61 5.52 -22.54
C PHE A 425 -7.53 6.36 -21.87
N VAL A 426 -6.37 5.78 -21.59
CA VAL A 426 -5.27 6.48 -20.93
C VAL A 426 -3.96 6.12 -21.60
N ALA A 427 -3.12 7.13 -21.85
CA ALA A 427 -1.77 6.95 -22.33
C ALA A 427 -0.80 7.79 -21.51
N LYS A 428 0.34 7.21 -21.13
CA LYS A 428 1.35 7.85 -20.29
C LYS A 428 2.75 7.53 -20.78
N THR A 429 3.67 8.48 -20.64
CA THR A 429 5.10 8.23 -20.78
C THR A 429 5.90 8.90 -19.67
N ASP A 430 6.89 8.19 -19.17
CA ASP A 430 7.77 8.62 -18.08
C ASP A 430 9.23 8.44 -18.48
N PHE A 431 10.04 9.43 -18.16
CA PHE A 431 11.49 9.34 -18.22
C PHE A 431 12.09 9.75 -16.87
N LYS A 432 12.95 8.89 -16.33
CA LYS A 432 13.72 9.14 -15.13
C LYS A 432 15.18 8.89 -15.41
N ARG A 433 16.08 9.79 -15.00
CA ARG A 433 17.52 9.57 -15.11
C ARG A 433 18.31 10.39 -14.10
N SER A 434 19.36 9.79 -13.55
CA SER A 434 20.40 10.54 -12.85
C SER A 434 21.29 11.23 -13.88
N VAL A 435 21.26 12.56 -13.93
CA VAL A 435 22.02 13.35 -14.92
C VAL A 435 23.45 13.59 -14.43
N PHE A 436 23.59 13.80 -13.11
CA PHE A 436 24.87 13.90 -12.39
C PHE A 436 24.80 13.05 -11.12
N THR A 437 25.92 12.83 -10.43
CA THR A 437 25.97 12.02 -9.19
C THR A 437 24.96 12.47 -8.12
N ASP A 438 24.73 13.79 -8.02
CA ASP A 438 23.87 14.39 -6.99
C ASP A 438 22.50 14.85 -7.52
N TYR A 439 22.20 14.61 -8.80
CA TYR A 439 21.00 15.13 -9.46
C TYR A 439 20.20 14.03 -10.17
N SER A 440 18.92 13.92 -9.84
CA SER A 440 17.96 13.06 -10.54
C SER A 440 16.86 13.89 -11.18
N LEU A 441 16.60 13.62 -12.45
CA LEU A 441 15.58 14.26 -13.26
C LEU A 441 14.47 13.26 -13.58
N GLU A 442 13.22 13.68 -13.41
CA GLU A 442 12.01 12.97 -13.80
C GLU A 442 11.15 13.89 -14.66
N LEU A 443 10.71 13.41 -15.82
CA LEU A 443 9.82 14.13 -16.73
C LEU A 443 8.81 13.16 -17.33
N GLY A 444 7.63 13.64 -17.66
CA GLY A 444 6.64 12.79 -18.30
C GLY A 444 5.41 13.53 -18.76
N ALA A 445 4.57 12.80 -19.48
CA ALA A 445 3.32 13.28 -20.05
C ALA A 445 2.23 12.21 -19.92
N LYS A 446 0.99 12.65 -19.74
CA LYS A 446 -0.20 11.79 -19.63
C LYS A 446 -1.37 12.42 -20.40
N THR A 447 -2.16 11.60 -21.08
CA THR A 447 -3.50 11.98 -21.56
C THR A 447 -4.51 10.94 -21.12
N SER A 448 -5.71 11.37 -20.75
CA SER A 448 -6.82 10.48 -20.43
C SER A 448 -8.12 11.01 -21.00
N TYR A 449 -8.89 10.12 -21.62
CA TYR A 449 -10.19 10.39 -22.19
C TYR A 449 -11.24 9.49 -21.57
N ALA A 450 -12.36 10.08 -21.14
CA ALA A 450 -13.50 9.39 -20.58
C ALA A 450 -14.76 9.72 -21.39
N SER A 451 -15.57 8.70 -21.69
CA SER A 451 -16.88 8.84 -22.34
C SER A 451 -17.92 8.05 -21.56
N ILE A 452 -19.03 8.72 -21.25
CA ILE A 452 -20.12 8.20 -20.44
C ILE A 452 -21.42 8.53 -21.17
N ASP A 453 -22.31 7.54 -21.25
CA ASP A 453 -23.59 7.66 -21.96
C ASP A 453 -24.67 6.96 -21.12
N ASN A 454 -25.07 7.64 -20.05
CA ASN A 454 -25.95 7.08 -19.05
C ASN A 454 -27.41 7.25 -19.46
N SER A 455 -28.24 6.25 -19.15
CA SER A 455 -29.69 6.34 -19.34
C SER A 455 -30.43 5.92 -18.06
N LEU A 456 -31.38 6.74 -17.61
CA LEU A 456 -32.36 6.44 -16.57
C LEU A 456 -33.74 6.35 -17.21
N ARG A 457 -34.42 5.22 -16.99
CA ARG A 457 -35.83 5.03 -17.33
C ARG A 457 -36.59 4.75 -16.05
N PHE A 458 -37.61 5.54 -15.79
CA PHE A 458 -38.48 5.41 -14.62
C PHE A 458 -39.92 5.24 -15.08
N LEU A 459 -40.56 4.16 -14.62
CA LEU A 459 -41.97 3.88 -14.88
C LEU A 459 -42.75 4.03 -13.58
N ARG A 460 -43.80 4.85 -13.57
CA ARG A 460 -44.80 4.92 -12.50
C ARG A 460 -46.02 4.08 -12.88
N ASN A 461 -46.30 3.03 -12.12
CA ASN A 461 -47.41 2.10 -12.41
C ASN A 461 -47.43 1.64 -13.89
N GLY A 462 -46.25 1.34 -14.43
CA GLY A 462 -46.07 0.87 -15.82
C GLY A 462 -46.05 1.97 -16.90
N VAL A 463 -46.29 3.24 -16.55
CA VAL A 463 -46.24 4.37 -17.49
C VAL A 463 -44.93 5.12 -17.33
N ILE A 464 -44.27 5.48 -18.43
CA ILE A 464 -43.02 6.24 -18.39
C ILE A 464 -43.23 7.63 -17.78
N ASP A 465 -42.43 7.94 -16.76
CA ASP A 465 -42.33 9.27 -16.18
C ASP A 465 -41.26 10.05 -16.94
N SER A 466 -41.68 10.98 -17.79
CA SER A 466 -40.78 11.81 -18.60
C SER A 466 -40.01 12.86 -17.81
N GLU A 467 -40.44 13.19 -16.60
CA GLU A 467 -39.73 14.12 -15.71
C GLU A 467 -38.53 13.41 -15.08
N THR A 468 -38.73 12.21 -14.54
CA THR A 468 -37.66 11.42 -13.90
C THR A 468 -36.77 10.70 -14.92
N SER A 469 -37.33 10.25 -16.05
CA SER A 469 -36.54 9.59 -17.10
C SER A 469 -35.66 10.60 -17.82
N THR A 470 -34.36 10.30 -17.94
CA THR A 470 -33.37 11.20 -18.54
C THR A 470 -32.21 10.42 -19.14
N ASP A 471 -31.52 11.04 -20.09
CA ASP A 471 -30.26 10.56 -20.67
C ASP A 471 -29.20 11.62 -20.39
N PHE A 472 -28.01 11.18 -19.99
CA PHE A 472 -26.91 12.07 -19.64
C PHE A 472 -25.61 11.56 -20.28
N ALA A 473 -25.09 12.34 -21.22
CA ALA A 473 -23.81 12.08 -21.86
C ALA A 473 -22.73 13.00 -21.30
N TYR A 474 -21.57 12.44 -20.95
CA TYR A 474 -20.43 13.19 -20.43
C TYR A 474 -19.15 12.76 -21.10
N LYS A 475 -18.35 13.73 -21.53
CA LYS A 475 -17.02 13.51 -22.12
C LYS A 475 -16.00 14.35 -21.39
N GLU A 476 -14.85 13.77 -21.10
CA GLU A 476 -13.76 14.49 -20.46
C GLU A 476 -12.41 14.08 -21.03
N ASN A 477 -11.56 15.07 -21.27
CA ASN A 477 -10.17 14.89 -21.68
C ASN A 477 -9.26 15.63 -20.72
N ILE A 478 -8.27 14.94 -20.15
CA ILE A 478 -7.26 15.54 -19.28
C ILE A 478 -5.88 15.29 -19.87
N ASN A 479 -5.16 16.38 -20.15
CA ASN A 479 -3.80 16.35 -20.65
C ASN A 479 -2.85 16.89 -19.59
N ALA A 480 -1.73 16.21 -19.35
CA ALA A 480 -0.79 16.59 -18.32
C ALA A 480 0.66 16.45 -18.75
N ALA A 481 1.50 17.34 -18.23
CA ALA A 481 2.95 17.27 -18.33
C ALA A 481 3.57 17.61 -16.98
N TYR A 482 4.70 16.98 -16.65
CA TYR A 482 5.37 17.20 -15.38
C TYR A 482 6.88 17.10 -15.47
N LEU A 483 7.50 17.75 -14.49
CA LEU A 483 8.93 17.81 -14.28
C LEU A 483 9.20 17.71 -12.78
N SER A 484 10.18 16.91 -12.39
CA SER A 484 10.68 16.82 -11.03
C SER A 484 12.21 16.71 -11.02
N LEU A 485 12.84 17.47 -10.12
CA LEU A 485 14.28 17.53 -9.92
C LEU A 485 14.59 17.22 -8.45
N GLU A 486 15.40 16.21 -8.23
CA GLU A 486 15.96 15.87 -6.91
C GLU A 486 17.44 16.26 -6.89
N LYS A 487 17.86 16.92 -5.81
CA LYS A 487 19.24 17.26 -5.52
C LYS A 487 19.63 16.85 -4.12
N ARG A 488 20.77 16.16 -3.99
CA ARG A 488 21.35 15.75 -2.71
C ARG A 488 22.49 16.69 -2.32
N PHE A 489 22.21 17.61 -1.40
CA PHE A 489 23.25 18.43 -0.76
C PHE A 489 23.86 17.66 0.41
N LYS A 490 25.05 18.07 0.85
CA LYS A 490 25.71 17.49 2.04
C LYS A 490 24.87 17.59 3.32
N PHE A 491 23.98 18.58 3.42
CA PHE A 491 23.18 18.87 4.62
C PHE A 491 21.68 18.59 4.44
N ALA A 492 21.21 18.34 3.23
CA ALA A 492 19.79 18.13 2.94
C ALA A 492 19.58 17.45 1.58
N GLU A 493 18.51 16.67 1.47
CA GLU A 493 17.98 16.18 0.19
C GLU A 493 16.74 17.00 -0.16
N VAL A 494 16.70 17.57 -1.36
CA VAL A 494 15.62 18.45 -1.82
C VAL A 494 15.05 17.93 -3.13
N LYS A 495 13.73 17.73 -3.19
CA LYS A 495 13.00 17.36 -4.40
C LYS A 495 11.94 18.41 -4.71
N LEU A 496 12.02 18.98 -5.90
CA LEU A 496 11.12 20.00 -6.42
C LEU A 496 10.39 19.43 -7.63
N GLY A 497 9.07 19.56 -7.70
CA GLY A 497 8.29 19.10 -8.84
C GLY A 497 7.16 20.04 -9.20
N VAL A 498 6.81 20.10 -10.48
CA VAL A 498 5.64 20.81 -10.99
C VAL A 498 4.94 19.95 -12.03
N ARG A 499 3.61 19.93 -11.95
CA ARG A 499 2.72 19.29 -12.91
C ARG A 499 1.69 20.29 -13.41
N ALA A 500 1.48 20.34 -14.71
CA ALA A 500 0.41 21.09 -15.34
C ALA A 500 -0.64 20.12 -15.87
N GLU A 501 -1.92 20.35 -15.58
CA GLU A 501 -3.03 19.57 -16.14
C GLU A 501 -4.06 20.49 -16.78
N GLN A 502 -4.42 20.20 -18.02
CA GLN A 502 -5.51 20.85 -18.75
C GLN A 502 -6.68 19.89 -18.84
N THR A 503 -7.85 20.32 -18.38
CA THR A 503 -9.09 19.54 -18.42
C THR A 503 -10.06 20.20 -19.39
N ARG A 504 -10.63 19.40 -20.30
CA ARG A 504 -11.82 19.75 -21.08
C ARG A 504 -12.94 18.79 -20.75
N ALA A 505 -14.11 19.29 -20.40
CA ALA A 505 -15.27 18.45 -20.09
C ALA A 505 -16.54 19.06 -20.67
N THR A 506 -17.38 18.21 -21.25
CA THR A 506 -18.71 18.58 -21.77
C THR A 506 -19.75 17.61 -21.21
N GLY A 507 -20.93 18.12 -20.87
CA GLY A 507 -22.07 17.33 -20.41
C GLY A 507 -23.35 17.75 -21.11
N ASP A 508 -24.13 16.76 -21.55
CA ASP A 508 -25.40 16.93 -22.24
C ASP A 508 -26.48 16.15 -21.48
N GLU A 509 -27.59 16.81 -21.18
CA GLU A 509 -28.78 16.18 -20.60
C GLU A 509 -29.96 16.35 -21.55
N LYS A 510 -30.55 15.23 -22.03
CA LYS A 510 -31.67 15.23 -22.98
C LYS A 510 -31.43 16.02 -24.28
N GLY A 511 -30.18 16.14 -24.74
CA GLY A 511 -29.81 16.88 -25.96
C GLY A 511 -29.54 18.37 -25.75
N GLU A 512 -29.55 18.84 -24.50
CA GLU A 512 -29.19 20.20 -24.10
C GLU A 512 -27.81 20.17 -23.40
N GLU A 513 -26.88 21.03 -23.82
CA GLU A 513 -25.59 21.17 -23.16
C GLU A 513 -25.77 21.83 -21.79
N VAL A 514 -25.56 21.05 -20.73
CA VAL A 514 -25.67 21.51 -19.32
C VAL A 514 -24.32 21.87 -18.71
N LEU A 515 -23.22 21.55 -19.40
CA LEU A 515 -21.86 21.69 -18.91
C LEU A 515 -20.86 21.86 -20.06
N ASP A 516 -20.09 22.94 -20.03
CA ASP A 516 -18.86 23.11 -20.82
C ASP A 516 -17.76 23.70 -19.94
N ARG A 517 -16.58 23.09 -19.95
CA ARG A 517 -15.42 23.49 -19.14
C ARG A 517 -14.12 23.30 -19.89
N ASP A 518 -13.28 24.33 -19.83
CA ASP A 518 -11.86 24.26 -20.21
C ASP A 518 -11.02 25.02 -19.17
N TYR A 519 -10.12 24.33 -18.48
CA TYR A 519 -9.24 24.96 -17.49
C TYR A 519 -7.88 24.29 -17.40
N LEU A 520 -6.87 25.09 -17.04
CA LEU A 520 -5.50 24.67 -16.77
C LEU A 520 -5.17 24.89 -15.29
N GLN A 521 -4.61 23.87 -14.64
CA GLN A 521 -4.17 23.94 -13.24
C GLN A 521 -2.72 23.51 -13.08
N LEU A 522 -2.01 24.17 -12.16
CA LEU A 522 -0.65 23.83 -11.74
C LEU A 522 -0.64 23.18 -10.36
N PHE A 523 0.17 22.13 -10.22
CA PHE A 523 0.36 21.31 -9.03
C PHE A 523 1.85 21.24 -8.65
N PRO A 524 2.37 22.22 -7.90
CA PRO A 524 3.71 22.18 -7.37
C PRO A 524 3.86 21.19 -6.21
N SER A 525 5.08 20.71 -6.01
CA SER A 525 5.50 19.86 -4.89
C SER A 525 6.92 20.20 -4.45
N LEU A 526 7.14 20.17 -3.14
CA LEU A 526 8.43 20.42 -2.50
C LEU A 526 8.63 19.41 -1.36
N PHE A 527 9.75 18.70 -1.38
CA PHE A 527 10.14 17.76 -0.34
C PHE A 527 11.56 18.08 0.12
N ILE A 528 11.76 18.18 1.43
CA ILE A 528 13.07 18.45 2.04
C ILE A 528 13.29 17.44 3.13
N LYS A 529 14.38 16.69 3.07
CA LYS A 529 14.87 15.85 4.16
C LYS A 529 16.18 16.43 4.70
N LYS A 530 16.30 16.51 6.02
CA LYS A 530 17.51 16.93 6.71
C LYS A 530 17.82 16.00 7.87
N ASP A 531 19.01 15.41 7.85
CA ASP A 531 19.53 14.67 8.99
C ASP A 531 20.17 15.66 9.96
N ILE A 532 19.59 15.80 11.16
CA ILE A 532 20.05 16.72 12.22
C ILE A 532 21.24 16.10 12.96
N SER A 533 21.22 14.78 13.16
CA SER A 533 22.31 13.98 13.71
C SER A 533 22.25 12.56 13.14
N LYS A 534 23.16 11.67 13.56
CA LYS A 534 23.12 10.24 13.18
C LYS A 534 21.83 9.52 13.57
N LYS A 535 21.07 10.05 14.55
CA LYS A 535 19.83 9.43 15.05
C LYS A 535 18.60 10.30 14.83
N PHE A 536 18.72 11.60 14.69
CA PHE A 536 17.57 12.49 14.56
C PHE A 536 17.55 13.14 13.19
N GLY A 537 16.39 13.16 12.55
CA GLY A 537 16.18 13.84 11.28
C GLY A 537 14.81 14.50 11.23
N THR A 538 14.60 15.27 10.17
CA THR A 538 13.32 15.88 9.87
C THR A 538 13.02 15.84 8.38
N VAL A 539 11.73 15.71 8.05
CA VAL A 539 11.24 15.79 6.68
C VAL A 539 10.09 16.78 6.61
N PHE A 540 10.22 17.73 5.69
CA PHE A 540 9.16 18.64 5.30
C PHE A 540 8.63 18.26 3.92
N GLN A 541 7.30 18.25 3.76
CA GLN A 541 6.62 17.94 2.51
C GLN A 541 5.53 18.97 2.26
N TYR A 542 5.45 19.46 1.03
CA TYR A 542 4.36 20.28 0.52
C TYR A 542 3.92 19.73 -0.84
N SER A 543 2.61 19.63 -1.04
CA SER A 543 2.02 19.37 -2.35
C SER A 543 0.67 20.05 -2.51
N LYS A 544 0.41 20.54 -3.72
CA LYS A 544 -0.93 20.93 -4.15
C LYS A 544 -1.57 19.79 -4.93
N ARG A 545 -2.81 19.44 -4.61
CA ARG A 545 -3.55 18.32 -5.21
C ARG A 545 -4.98 18.72 -5.58
N VAL A 546 -5.66 17.87 -6.34
CA VAL A 546 -7.04 18.08 -6.79
C VAL A 546 -7.92 16.88 -6.41
N ASN A 547 -9.14 17.10 -5.95
CA ASN A 547 -10.15 16.05 -5.79
C ASN A 547 -11.22 16.26 -6.87
N ARG A 548 -11.27 15.37 -7.86
CA ARG A 548 -12.26 15.47 -8.95
C ARG A 548 -13.56 14.76 -8.54
N PRO A 549 -14.73 15.29 -8.91
CA PRO A 549 -15.97 14.56 -8.78
C PRO A 549 -15.87 13.21 -9.50
N SER A 550 -16.38 12.15 -8.88
CA SER A 550 -16.66 10.90 -9.58
C SER A 550 -17.78 11.12 -10.58
N TYR A 551 -17.77 10.32 -11.65
CA TYR A 551 -18.75 10.42 -12.72
C TYR A 551 -20.20 10.23 -12.23
N GLN A 552 -20.39 9.44 -11.18
CA GLN A 552 -21.70 9.23 -10.53
C GLN A 552 -22.17 10.47 -9.76
N GLN A 553 -21.27 11.23 -9.15
CA GLN A 553 -21.65 12.48 -8.45
C GLN A 553 -22.14 13.54 -9.44
N GLN A 554 -21.67 13.49 -10.69
CA GLN A 554 -22.09 14.43 -11.75
C GLN A 554 -23.34 13.97 -12.50
N ASN A 555 -23.71 12.69 -12.38
CA ASN A 555 -24.89 12.16 -13.04
C ASN A 555 -26.17 12.70 -12.37
N PRO A 556 -27.04 13.46 -13.07
CA PRO A 556 -28.20 14.12 -12.45
C PRO A 556 -29.35 13.17 -12.06
N PHE A 557 -29.15 11.87 -12.15
CA PHE A 557 -30.17 10.85 -11.88
C PHE A 557 -30.70 10.93 -10.44
N ILE A 558 -32.01 10.79 -10.32
CA ILE A 558 -32.72 10.70 -9.04
C ILE A 558 -32.76 9.23 -8.60
N ARG A 559 -32.33 8.96 -7.36
CA ARG A 559 -32.44 7.66 -6.71
C ARG A 559 -33.26 7.79 -5.44
N TYR A 560 -34.44 7.16 -5.43
CA TYR A 560 -35.30 7.16 -4.26
C TYR A 560 -34.75 6.23 -3.18
N ILE A 561 -34.69 6.74 -1.94
CA ILE A 561 -34.42 5.96 -0.73
C ILE A 561 -35.75 5.45 -0.17
N ASP A 562 -36.74 6.33 -0.10
CA ASP A 562 -38.14 6.04 0.19
C ASP A 562 -39.05 7.06 -0.52
N SER A 563 -40.34 7.08 -0.19
CA SER A 563 -41.33 7.95 -0.84
C SER A 563 -41.14 9.45 -0.57
N LEU A 564 -40.41 9.84 0.49
CA LEU A 564 -40.19 11.23 0.91
C LEU A 564 -38.72 11.65 0.88
N THR A 565 -37.81 10.72 0.55
CA THR A 565 -36.38 10.96 0.53
C THR A 565 -35.69 10.37 -0.71
N TYR A 566 -34.83 11.17 -1.34
CA TYR A 566 -34.05 10.73 -2.50
C TYR A 566 -32.66 11.36 -2.52
N THR A 567 -31.79 10.83 -3.38
CA THR A 567 -30.50 11.46 -3.70
C THR A 567 -30.46 11.84 -5.17
N LYS A 568 -29.72 12.90 -5.48
CA LYS A 568 -29.56 13.41 -6.84
C LYS A 568 -28.11 13.83 -7.06
N GLY A 569 -27.52 13.55 -8.23
CA GLY A 569 -26.20 14.09 -8.58
C GLY A 569 -26.27 15.53 -9.09
N ASN A 570 -25.09 16.10 -9.34
CA ASN A 570 -24.91 17.49 -9.74
C ASN A 570 -23.88 17.62 -10.88
N PRO A 571 -24.34 17.82 -12.13
CA PRO A 571 -23.45 18.02 -13.29
C PRO A 571 -22.51 19.22 -13.14
N LEU A 572 -22.89 20.22 -12.32
CA LEU A 572 -22.16 21.47 -12.13
C LEU A 572 -21.05 21.39 -11.07
N LEU A 573 -20.78 20.22 -10.51
CA LEU A 573 -19.70 20.04 -9.54
C LEU A 573 -18.33 20.39 -10.10
N GLN A 574 -17.63 21.29 -9.43
CA GLN A 574 -16.26 21.68 -9.69
C GLN A 574 -15.27 20.78 -8.92
N PRO A 575 -14.03 20.63 -9.39
CA PRO A 575 -12.99 19.95 -8.63
C PRO A 575 -12.55 20.74 -7.39
N GLU A 576 -12.31 20.05 -6.28
CA GLU A 576 -11.72 20.66 -5.09
C GLU A 576 -10.21 20.78 -5.26
N THR A 577 -9.59 21.79 -4.64
CA THR A 577 -8.12 21.87 -4.56
C THR A 577 -7.63 21.81 -3.12
N ALA A 578 -6.53 21.10 -2.89
CA ALA A 578 -5.96 20.87 -1.56
C ALA A 578 -4.50 21.31 -1.51
N ASN A 579 -4.12 22.08 -0.50
CA ASN A 579 -2.72 22.35 -0.15
C ASN A 579 -2.37 21.55 1.09
N GLN A 580 -1.42 20.63 0.96
CA GLN A 580 -1.05 19.69 2.00
C GLN A 580 0.37 19.97 2.47
N TYR A 581 0.53 20.17 3.78
CA TYR A 581 1.80 20.41 4.44
C TYR A 581 2.04 19.32 5.47
N LYS A 582 3.26 18.79 5.53
CA LYS A 582 3.66 17.81 6.54
C LYS A 582 5.06 18.08 7.04
N LEU A 583 5.23 18.02 8.35
CA LEU A 583 6.51 18.04 9.03
C LEU A 583 6.62 16.76 9.87
N ALA A 584 7.61 15.92 9.60
CA ALA A 584 7.89 14.72 10.36
C ALA A 584 9.23 14.83 11.07
N LEU A 585 9.27 14.41 12.34
CA LEU A 585 10.51 14.14 13.07
C LEU A 585 10.79 12.64 13.02
N THR A 586 12.03 12.29 12.75
CA THR A 586 12.48 10.91 12.66
C THR A 586 13.50 10.59 13.74
N PHE A 587 13.40 9.39 14.29
CA PHE A 587 14.41 8.80 15.16
C PHE A 587 14.91 7.52 14.52
N ARG A 588 16.21 7.44 14.23
CA ARG A 588 16.86 6.36 13.45
C ARG A 588 16.11 6.09 12.14
N ASN A 589 15.74 7.15 11.42
CA ASN A 589 14.95 7.13 10.19
C ASN A 589 13.49 6.63 10.33
N HIS A 590 13.00 6.34 11.54
CA HIS A 590 11.60 6.01 11.80
C HIS A 590 10.81 7.30 12.15
N PRO A 591 9.76 7.66 11.40
CA PRO A 591 8.93 8.82 11.73
C PRO A 591 8.12 8.54 13.01
N PHE A 592 8.40 9.28 14.08
CA PHE A 592 7.73 9.10 15.37
C PHE A 592 6.76 10.22 15.71
N PHE A 593 6.97 11.43 15.18
CA PHE A 593 6.08 12.57 15.39
C PHE A 593 5.82 13.27 14.06
N ILE A 594 4.55 13.50 13.73
CA ILE A 594 4.13 14.07 12.44
C ILE A 594 3.12 15.19 12.72
N LEU A 595 3.40 16.38 12.20
CA LEU A 595 2.44 17.48 12.09
C LEU A 595 1.97 17.59 10.64
N SER A 596 0.67 17.71 10.42
CA SER A 596 0.11 17.93 9.09
C SER A 596 -0.94 19.03 9.09
N TYR A 597 -0.99 19.81 8.02
CA TYR A 597 -2.02 20.80 7.77
C TYR A 597 -2.53 20.65 6.33
N ASN A 598 -3.84 20.50 6.17
CA ASN A 598 -4.50 20.38 4.87
C ASN A 598 -5.56 21.47 4.75
N ASN A 599 -5.44 22.30 3.72
CA ASN A 599 -6.40 23.35 3.42
C ASN A 599 -7.03 23.07 2.05
N ARG A 600 -8.33 22.82 2.04
CA ARG A 600 -9.12 22.55 0.85
C ARG A 600 -10.06 23.69 0.53
N LYS A 601 -10.22 23.96 -0.76
CA LYS A 601 -11.16 24.94 -1.31
C LYS A 601 -12.12 24.24 -2.28
N ASP A 602 -13.31 24.82 -2.39
CA ASP A 602 -14.40 24.35 -3.23
C ASP A 602 -14.80 22.92 -2.87
N VAL A 603 -14.80 22.62 -1.57
CA VAL A 603 -15.02 21.27 -1.02
C VAL A 603 -16.38 20.74 -1.47
N ILE A 604 -16.41 19.52 -2.00
CA ILE A 604 -17.62 18.80 -2.38
C ILE A 604 -18.18 18.18 -1.11
N PHE A 605 -19.31 18.69 -0.65
CA PHE A 605 -20.09 18.05 0.40
C PHE A 605 -20.94 16.99 -0.29
N GLN A 606 -20.71 15.72 0.00
CA GLN A 606 -21.34 14.60 -0.71
C GLN A 606 -22.85 14.58 -0.54
N ASN A 607 -23.33 14.89 0.67
CA ASN A 607 -24.73 14.76 1.05
C ASN A 607 -25.26 16.09 1.57
N ALA A 608 -25.09 17.18 0.82
CA ALA A 608 -25.67 18.46 1.20
C ALA A 608 -27.20 18.32 1.23
N PRO A 609 -27.85 18.47 2.40
CA PRO A 609 -29.28 18.21 2.52
C PRO A 609 -30.08 19.42 2.03
N GLN A 610 -31.21 19.16 1.38
CA GLN A 610 -32.17 20.16 0.91
C GLN A 610 -33.58 19.73 1.31
N GLN A 611 -34.44 20.71 1.55
CA GLN A 611 -35.82 20.50 1.98
C GLN A 611 -36.77 21.24 1.04
N ILE A 612 -37.79 20.53 0.53
CA ILE A 612 -38.90 21.10 -0.24
C ILE A 612 -40.20 20.51 0.30
N GLY A 613 -40.94 21.29 1.09
CA GLY A 613 -42.14 20.79 1.78
C GLY A 613 -41.79 19.67 2.76
N ASN A 614 -42.34 18.46 2.57
CA ASN A 614 -42.02 17.27 3.38
C ASN A 614 -40.88 16.41 2.78
N ILE A 615 -40.44 16.72 1.56
CA ILE A 615 -39.43 15.97 0.83
C ILE A 615 -38.04 16.47 1.23
N THR A 616 -37.19 15.56 1.73
CA THR A 616 -35.74 15.82 1.85
C THR A 616 -35.02 15.16 0.70
N TYR A 617 -34.03 15.82 0.11
CA TYR A 617 -33.05 15.11 -0.70
C TYR A 617 -31.65 15.56 -0.38
N THR A 618 -30.68 14.76 -0.78
CA THR A 618 -29.27 15.14 -0.74
C THR A 618 -28.72 15.26 -2.15
N MET A 619 -27.84 16.24 -2.33
CA MET A 619 -27.15 16.48 -3.59
C MET A 619 -25.71 16.87 -3.29
N PRO A 620 -24.72 16.37 -4.05
CA PRO A 620 -23.36 16.81 -3.87
C PRO A 620 -23.21 18.25 -4.36
N ASP A 621 -22.51 19.10 -3.59
CA ASP A 621 -22.31 20.50 -3.96
C ASP A 621 -20.98 21.08 -3.44
N ASN A 622 -20.43 22.08 -4.15
CA ASN A 622 -19.17 22.75 -3.80
C ASN A 622 -19.41 23.88 -2.78
N LEU A 623 -19.48 23.55 -1.49
CA LEU A 623 -20.04 24.46 -0.48
C LEU A 623 -19.03 25.35 0.24
N GLY A 624 -17.72 25.09 0.17
CA GLY A 624 -16.76 26.03 0.75
C GLY A 624 -15.37 25.48 1.05
N ARG A 625 -14.89 25.71 2.29
CA ARG A 625 -13.52 25.42 2.72
C ARG A 625 -13.48 24.38 3.83
N TYR A 626 -12.42 23.57 3.80
CA TYR A 626 -12.12 22.61 4.85
C TYR A 626 -10.67 22.76 5.28
N GLU A 627 -10.47 22.89 6.59
CA GLU A 627 -9.15 22.96 7.20
C GLU A 627 -8.99 21.78 8.16
N ASN A 628 -7.92 21.03 7.96
CA ASN A 628 -7.52 19.96 8.85
C ASN A 628 -6.13 20.26 9.41
N PHE A 629 -6.02 20.31 10.73
CA PHE A 629 -4.74 20.24 11.43
C PHE A 629 -4.64 18.89 12.13
N SER A 630 -3.48 18.24 12.08
CA SER A 630 -3.25 17.02 12.85
C SER A 630 -1.85 16.89 13.41
N ALA A 631 -1.76 16.27 14.58
CA ALA A 631 -0.53 15.86 15.23
C ALA A 631 -0.61 14.36 15.53
N GLN A 632 0.37 13.60 15.06
CA GLN A 632 0.42 12.15 15.19
C GLN A 632 1.69 11.72 15.90
N LEU A 633 1.55 10.80 16.85
CA LEU A 633 2.63 10.13 17.55
C LEU A 633 2.60 8.62 17.22
N ASN A 634 3.70 8.10 16.70
CA ASN A 634 3.87 6.69 16.37
C ASN A 634 4.92 6.07 17.30
N LEU A 635 4.49 5.15 18.15
CA LEU A 635 5.33 4.49 19.15
C LEU A 635 5.41 3.00 18.85
N PRO A 636 6.59 2.45 18.47
CA PRO A 636 6.76 1.02 18.33
C PRO A 636 6.73 0.35 19.70
N ILE A 637 6.06 -0.80 19.81
CA ILE A 637 6.03 -1.61 21.02
C ILE A 637 7.22 -2.58 20.95
N THR A 638 8.31 -2.24 21.64
CA THR A 638 9.55 -3.04 21.65
C THR A 638 9.98 -3.49 23.05
N PHE A 639 9.24 -3.12 24.09
CA PHE A 639 9.61 -3.38 25.49
C PHE A 639 9.11 -4.73 26.02
N ILE A 640 8.27 -5.45 25.27
CA ILE A 640 7.77 -6.78 25.64
C ILE A 640 8.46 -7.83 24.75
N PRO A 641 9.15 -8.84 25.31
CA PRO A 641 9.76 -9.90 24.52
C PRO A 641 8.76 -10.63 23.62
N ASN A 642 9.20 -11.08 22.45
CA ASN A 642 8.38 -11.78 21.45
C ASN A 642 7.13 -11.02 20.97
N THR A 643 7.10 -9.70 21.17
CA THR A 643 6.06 -8.84 20.60
C THR A 643 6.58 -8.02 19.44
N GLU A 644 5.68 -7.76 18.50
CA GLU A 644 5.87 -6.80 17.42
C GLU A 644 4.60 -5.97 17.33
N GLY A 645 4.71 -4.65 17.26
CA GLY A 645 3.53 -3.81 17.24
C GLY A 645 3.83 -2.33 17.24
N TYR A 646 2.78 -1.53 17.11
CA TYR A 646 2.85 -0.09 17.27
C TYR A 646 1.55 0.45 17.88
N ILE A 647 1.68 1.59 18.54
CA ILE A 647 0.57 2.44 18.94
C ILE A 647 0.70 3.72 18.14
N SER A 648 -0.37 4.11 17.46
CA SER A 648 -0.45 5.40 16.77
C SER A 648 -1.57 6.21 17.37
N ASN A 649 -1.27 7.41 17.85
CA ASN A 649 -2.26 8.35 18.35
C ASN A 649 -2.21 9.61 17.52
N GLN A 650 -3.36 10.03 17.01
CA GLN A 650 -3.50 11.23 16.21
C GLN A 650 -4.57 12.13 16.82
N ILE A 651 -4.20 13.38 17.08
CA ILE A 651 -5.15 14.44 17.44
C ILE A 651 -5.36 15.25 16.17
N MET A 652 -6.62 15.50 15.82
CA MET A 652 -7.01 16.22 14.61
C MET A 652 -8.00 17.32 14.96
N SER A 653 -7.97 18.42 14.19
CA SER A 653 -9.00 19.45 14.19
C SER A 653 -9.56 19.56 12.79
N ASN A 654 -10.87 19.36 12.64
CA ASN A 654 -11.59 19.49 11.39
C ASN A 654 -12.47 20.73 11.46
N ARG A 655 -12.25 21.70 10.56
CA ARG A 655 -13.09 22.89 10.44
C ARG A 655 -13.69 22.98 9.05
N TYR A 656 -15.00 23.10 8.98
CA TYR A 656 -15.75 23.33 7.74
C TYR A 656 -16.33 24.73 7.77
N ARG A 657 -16.18 25.46 6.65
CA ARG A 657 -16.74 26.80 6.43
C ARG A 657 -17.46 26.84 5.10
N ALA A 658 -18.77 27.07 5.12
CA ALA A 658 -19.61 27.06 3.93
C ALA A 658 -20.69 28.14 4.00
N HIS A 659 -21.08 28.65 2.83
CA HIS A 659 -22.28 29.46 2.65
C HIS A 659 -23.32 28.58 1.96
N TYR A 660 -24.41 28.25 2.66
CA TYR A 660 -25.38 27.27 2.17
C TYR A 660 -26.80 27.58 2.67
N LEU A 661 -27.81 27.48 1.81
CA LEU A 661 -29.22 27.77 2.13
C LEU A 661 -29.41 29.11 2.89
N ASN A 662 -28.80 30.18 2.40
CA ASN A 662 -28.80 31.54 3.00
C ASN A 662 -28.17 31.67 4.40
N GLY A 663 -27.51 30.61 4.88
CA GLY A 663 -26.79 30.60 6.15
C GLY A 663 -25.28 30.51 5.99
N ILE A 664 -24.58 30.66 7.13
CA ILE A 664 -23.15 30.40 7.27
C ILE A 664 -22.98 29.18 8.16
N PHE A 665 -22.38 28.13 7.62
CA PHE A 665 -21.90 26.99 8.40
C PHE A 665 -20.42 27.20 8.72
N ASP A 666 -20.06 27.41 9.99
CA ASP A 666 -18.68 27.44 10.46
C ASP A 666 -18.57 26.58 11.72
N GLN A 667 -18.13 25.34 11.56
CA GLN A 667 -18.04 24.37 12.64
C GLN A 667 -16.64 23.78 12.69
N GLN A 668 -16.14 23.61 13.92
CA GLN A 668 -14.84 23.02 14.19
C GLN A 668 -14.96 21.94 15.26
N GLN A 669 -14.39 20.77 15.00
CA GLN A 669 -14.35 19.67 15.96
C GLN A 669 -12.95 19.11 16.08
N TRP A 670 -12.48 19.00 17.31
CA TRP A 670 -11.30 18.23 17.64
C TRP A 670 -11.67 16.76 17.83
N ASN A 671 -10.86 15.85 17.31
CA ASN A 671 -11.02 14.43 17.52
C ASN A 671 -9.69 13.74 17.75
N VAL A 672 -9.76 12.62 18.48
CA VAL A 672 -8.65 11.70 18.71
C VAL A 672 -8.91 10.45 17.88
N LEU A 673 -7.85 9.93 17.28
CA LEU A 673 -7.84 8.69 16.55
C LEU A 673 -6.66 7.86 17.05
N SER A 674 -6.96 6.73 17.68
CA SER A 674 -5.98 5.84 18.30
C SER A 674 -6.02 4.48 17.60
N PHE A 675 -4.84 3.95 17.31
CA PHE A 675 -4.64 2.64 16.72
C PHE A 675 -3.73 1.80 17.58
N LEU A 676 -4.10 0.53 17.74
CA LEU A 676 -3.30 -0.49 18.38
C LEU A 676 -3.13 -1.64 17.40
N GLN A 677 -1.88 -2.05 17.21
CA GLN A 677 -1.52 -3.31 16.59
C GLN A 677 -0.48 -3.99 17.47
N LEU A 678 -0.79 -5.16 17.99
CA LEU A 678 0.12 -5.94 18.84
C LEU A 678 0.03 -7.42 18.45
N ALA A 679 1.13 -7.96 17.94
CA ALA A 679 1.30 -9.38 17.69
C ALA A 679 2.25 -9.98 18.73
N TYR A 680 1.82 -11.05 19.38
CA TYR A 680 2.62 -11.88 20.27
C TYR A 680 2.90 -13.22 19.62
N ARG A 681 4.17 -13.61 19.58
CA ARG A 681 4.62 -14.87 19.00
C ARG A 681 4.91 -15.87 20.13
N PHE A 682 4.06 -16.89 20.26
CA PHE A 682 4.31 -17.98 21.22
C PHE A 682 5.52 -18.81 20.80
N ASP A 683 5.57 -19.17 19.52
CA ASP A 683 6.66 -19.95 18.92
C ASP A 683 6.76 -19.67 17.39
N SER A 684 7.54 -20.46 16.67
CA SER A 684 7.72 -20.31 15.21
C SER A 684 6.43 -20.55 14.39
N LYS A 685 5.40 -21.18 14.98
CA LYS A 685 4.17 -21.60 14.31
C LYS A 685 2.96 -20.78 14.72
N TRP A 686 2.90 -20.27 15.95
CA TRP A 686 1.73 -19.60 16.50
C TRP A 686 1.96 -18.11 16.73
N VAL A 687 1.03 -17.31 16.22
CA VAL A 687 0.98 -15.87 16.44
C VAL A 687 -0.43 -15.50 16.89
N PHE A 688 -0.52 -14.81 18.02
CA PHE A 688 -1.73 -14.15 18.46
C PHE A 688 -1.62 -12.66 18.23
N GLU A 689 -2.66 -12.05 17.71
CA GLU A 689 -2.69 -10.63 17.37
C GLU A 689 -3.93 -9.98 17.98
N VAL A 690 -3.70 -8.84 18.62
CA VAL A 690 -4.72 -7.90 19.06
C VAL A 690 -4.57 -6.66 18.20
N SER A 691 -5.66 -6.24 17.56
CA SER A 691 -5.68 -5.01 16.78
C SER A 691 -6.97 -4.24 17.03
N GLY A 692 -6.94 -2.94 16.81
CA GLY A 692 -8.14 -2.14 16.97
C GLY A 692 -7.91 -0.68 16.72
N TYR A 693 -9.02 0.04 16.64
CA TYR A 693 -9.01 1.49 16.54
C TYR A 693 -10.10 2.09 17.42
N TYR A 694 -9.87 3.31 17.85
CA TYR A 694 -10.85 4.15 18.51
C TYR A 694 -10.82 5.53 17.90
N THR A 695 -11.97 6.08 17.58
CA THR A 695 -12.12 7.47 17.20
C THR A 695 -13.11 8.15 18.13
N SER A 696 -12.73 9.31 18.66
CA SER A 696 -13.65 10.15 19.42
C SER A 696 -14.65 10.82 18.47
N LYS A 697 -15.59 11.56 19.06
CA LYS A 697 -16.52 12.41 18.32
C LYS A 697 -15.79 13.29 17.30
N SER A 698 -16.24 13.28 16.04
CA SER A 698 -15.60 13.93 14.89
C SER A 698 -16.62 14.60 13.99
N LEU A 699 -16.19 15.62 13.24
CA LEU A 699 -17.04 16.35 12.29
C LEU A 699 -16.68 15.92 10.86
N ASN A 700 -17.69 15.50 10.12
CA ASN A 700 -17.58 15.17 8.70
C ASN A 700 -18.69 15.90 7.93
N GLU A 701 -18.32 16.88 7.11
CA GLU A 701 -19.29 17.79 6.46
C GLU A 701 -20.23 18.44 7.51
N PHE A 702 -21.54 18.29 7.36
CA PHE A 702 -22.54 18.72 8.34
C PHE A 702 -22.77 17.74 9.50
N ALA A 703 -22.24 16.52 9.38
CA ALA A 703 -22.52 15.42 10.30
C ALA A 703 -21.50 15.38 11.45
N LEU A 704 -22.00 15.51 12.67
CA LEU A 704 -21.23 15.28 13.88
C LEU A 704 -21.36 13.80 14.26
N ILE A 705 -20.32 13.03 13.96
CA ILE A 705 -20.26 11.59 14.16
C ILE A 705 -19.76 11.31 15.58
N GLU A 706 -20.53 10.55 16.35
CA GLU A 706 -20.19 10.13 17.71
C GLU A 706 -19.01 9.15 17.73
N SER A 707 -18.41 8.97 18.91
CA SER A 707 -17.28 8.06 19.07
C SER A 707 -17.64 6.61 18.69
N ARG A 708 -16.72 5.94 18.00
CA ARG A 708 -16.82 4.52 17.62
C ARG A 708 -15.44 3.87 17.63
N GLY A 709 -15.40 2.54 17.57
CA GLY A 709 -14.15 1.80 17.51
C GLY A 709 -14.39 0.32 17.29
N SER A 710 -13.30 -0.41 17.08
CA SER A 710 -13.34 -1.86 16.88
C SER A 710 -12.16 -2.51 17.59
N LEU A 711 -12.40 -3.69 18.18
CA LEU A 711 -11.38 -4.56 18.76
C LEU A 711 -11.44 -5.90 18.04
N ASN A 712 -10.31 -6.30 17.46
CA ASN A 712 -10.15 -7.52 16.69
C ASN A 712 -9.11 -8.42 17.33
N LEU A 713 -9.38 -9.72 17.29
CA LEU A 713 -8.47 -10.77 17.76
C LEU A 713 -8.18 -11.72 16.60
N SER A 714 -6.92 -12.13 16.46
CA SER A 714 -6.50 -13.05 15.41
C SER A 714 -5.56 -14.11 15.97
N LEU A 715 -5.79 -15.37 15.61
CA LEU A 715 -4.92 -16.49 15.94
C LEU A 715 -4.48 -17.18 14.65
N GLN A 716 -3.19 -17.07 14.36
CA GLN A 716 -2.58 -17.66 13.18
C GLN A 716 -1.72 -18.86 13.55
N ARG A 717 -1.85 -19.94 12.77
CA ARG A 717 -0.96 -21.10 12.80
C ARG A 717 -0.32 -21.35 11.44
N THR A 718 1.00 -21.42 11.42
CA THR A 718 1.77 -21.89 10.27
C THR A 718 1.77 -23.42 10.23
N VAL A 719 1.45 -24.00 9.07
CA VAL A 719 1.32 -25.44 8.82
C VAL A 719 2.08 -25.86 7.54
N LEU A 720 2.09 -27.16 7.22
CA LEU A 720 2.68 -27.70 5.98
C LEU A 720 4.15 -27.26 5.75
N GLY A 721 4.97 -27.29 6.80
CA GLY A 721 6.39 -26.92 6.70
C GLY A 721 6.63 -25.45 6.30
N GLY A 722 5.74 -24.54 6.68
CA GLY A 722 5.85 -23.11 6.36
C GLY A 722 5.12 -22.68 5.08
N LYS A 723 4.58 -23.63 4.31
CA LYS A 723 3.88 -23.36 3.05
C LYS A 723 2.39 -23.06 3.23
N GLY A 724 1.82 -23.49 4.36
CA GLY A 724 0.40 -23.29 4.68
C GLY A 724 0.20 -22.40 5.89
N LYS A 725 -0.94 -21.72 5.94
CA LYS A 725 -1.41 -20.96 7.09
C LYS A 725 -2.88 -21.16 7.33
N ILE A 726 -3.24 -21.26 8.60
CA ILE A 726 -4.62 -21.18 9.07
C ILE A 726 -4.71 -19.93 9.93
N ASN A 727 -5.68 -19.07 9.67
CA ASN A 727 -5.92 -17.89 10.48
C ASN A 727 -7.39 -17.83 10.92
N LEU A 728 -7.61 -17.69 12.22
CA LEU A 728 -8.92 -17.49 12.83
C LEU A 728 -9.01 -16.05 13.33
N ASN A 729 -9.98 -15.29 12.84
CA ASN A 729 -10.20 -13.89 13.19
C ASN A 729 -11.56 -13.74 13.87
N ALA A 730 -11.60 -12.93 14.92
CA ALA A 730 -12.80 -12.40 15.54
C ALA A 730 -12.76 -10.88 15.39
N ASN A 731 -13.60 -10.34 14.53
CA ASN A 731 -13.64 -8.92 14.22
C ASN A 731 -14.73 -8.23 15.04
N ASP A 732 -14.46 -6.98 15.46
CA ASP A 732 -15.33 -6.16 16.30
C ASP A 732 -15.99 -6.95 17.44
N ILE A 733 -15.17 -7.64 18.24
CA ILE A 733 -15.64 -8.54 19.30
C ILE A 733 -16.52 -7.81 20.34
N LEU A 734 -16.35 -6.49 20.48
CA LEU A 734 -17.15 -5.63 21.35
C LEU A 734 -18.41 -5.05 20.68
N TYR A 735 -18.54 -5.16 19.36
CA TYR A 735 -19.64 -4.61 18.55
C TYR A 735 -19.85 -3.12 18.78
N THR A 736 -18.75 -2.39 18.72
CA THR A 736 -18.68 -0.94 18.96
C THR A 736 -18.53 -0.15 17.68
N ASP A 737 -18.35 -0.79 16.53
CA ASP A 737 -18.24 -0.12 15.24
C ASP A 737 -19.63 0.20 14.67
N LYS A 738 -20.31 1.11 15.38
CA LYS A 738 -21.66 1.59 15.03
C LYS A 738 -21.60 3.08 14.75
N THR A 739 -22.22 3.50 13.66
CA THR A 739 -22.27 4.92 13.31
C THR A 739 -23.47 5.56 13.99
N ARG A 740 -23.23 6.59 14.77
CA ARG A 740 -24.27 7.52 15.25
C ARG A 740 -23.85 8.91 14.83
N ALA A 741 -24.74 9.66 14.22
CA ALA A 741 -24.45 11.00 13.73
C ALA A 741 -25.64 11.93 13.97
N ARG A 742 -25.35 13.21 14.17
CA ARG A 742 -26.37 14.27 14.14
C ARG A 742 -25.99 15.31 13.11
N ILE A 743 -26.96 15.71 12.31
CA ILE A 743 -26.87 16.87 11.42
C ILE A 743 -27.83 17.91 11.98
N HIS A 744 -27.32 19.10 12.29
CA HIS A 744 -28.13 20.22 12.76
C HIS A 744 -27.68 21.49 12.03
N TYR A 745 -28.44 21.89 11.02
CA TYR A 745 -28.16 23.07 10.21
C TYR A 745 -29.44 23.68 9.65
N GLN A 746 -29.67 24.97 9.90
CA GLN A 746 -30.92 25.66 9.56
C GLN A 746 -32.14 24.89 10.14
N ASP A 747 -33.12 24.59 9.31
CA ASP A 747 -34.34 23.84 9.57
C ASP A 747 -34.14 22.31 9.60
N ILE A 748 -32.91 21.83 9.36
CA ILE A 748 -32.60 20.42 9.25
C ILE A 748 -31.99 19.92 10.56
N ASP A 749 -32.75 19.13 11.33
CA ASP A 749 -32.26 18.35 12.48
C ASP A 749 -32.50 16.86 12.24
N ILE A 750 -31.41 16.11 12.02
CA ILE A 750 -31.44 14.68 11.71
C ILE A 750 -30.53 13.95 12.68
N ASN A 751 -31.09 12.96 13.38
CA ASN A 751 -30.32 11.97 14.11
C ASN A 751 -30.29 10.66 13.33
N LEU A 752 -29.10 10.19 12.99
CA LEU A 752 -28.87 8.92 12.29
C LEU A 752 -28.24 7.91 13.25
N ARG A 753 -28.76 6.68 13.23
CA ARG A 753 -28.10 5.50 13.78
C ARG A 753 -27.99 4.45 12.67
N GLN A 754 -26.78 4.00 12.39
CA GLN A 754 -26.51 2.98 11.38
C GLN A 754 -25.74 1.82 11.99
N ARG A 755 -26.19 0.61 11.69
CA ARG A 755 -25.55 -0.65 12.09
C ARG A 755 -25.30 -1.49 10.85
N ILE A 756 -24.07 -1.96 10.72
CA ILE A 756 -23.65 -2.85 9.65
C ILE A 756 -23.14 -4.17 10.23
N GLU A 757 -22.85 -5.12 9.35
CA GLU A 757 -22.19 -6.38 9.66
C GLU A 757 -20.70 -6.16 10.04
N SER A 758 -20.40 -5.67 11.24
CA SER A 758 -19.03 -5.45 11.73
C SER A 758 -18.45 -6.61 12.54
N ARG A 759 -19.30 -7.35 13.27
CA ARG A 759 -18.92 -8.44 14.18
C ARG A 759 -19.03 -9.80 13.49
N ASN A 760 -17.89 -10.36 13.09
CA ASN A 760 -17.83 -11.68 12.45
C ASN A 760 -16.65 -12.53 12.93
N PHE A 761 -16.81 -13.84 12.72
CA PHE A 761 -15.73 -14.82 12.83
C PHE A 761 -15.35 -15.30 11.44
N ARG A 762 -14.05 -15.30 11.14
CA ARG A 762 -13.53 -15.70 9.83
C ARG A 762 -12.42 -16.72 10.02
N LEU A 763 -12.51 -17.82 9.26
CA LEU A 763 -11.45 -18.79 9.11
C LEU A 763 -10.90 -18.70 7.69
N SER A 764 -9.59 -18.53 7.59
CA SER A 764 -8.91 -18.56 6.29
C SER A 764 -7.79 -19.58 6.26
N PHE A 765 -7.68 -20.27 5.14
CA PHE A 765 -6.57 -21.12 4.79
C PHE A 765 -5.85 -20.58 3.56
N THR A 766 -4.53 -20.44 3.66
CA THR A 766 -3.67 -20.07 2.52
C THR A 766 -2.62 -21.15 2.34
N TYR A 767 -2.47 -21.63 1.11
CA TYR A 767 -1.42 -22.55 0.71
C TYR A 767 -0.61 -21.98 -0.44
N ASN A 768 0.67 -21.73 -0.18
CA ASN A 768 1.62 -21.27 -1.18
C ASN A 768 2.40 -22.45 -1.75
N PHE A 769 2.50 -22.54 -3.07
CA PHE A 769 3.21 -23.60 -3.76
C PHE A 769 4.14 -23.05 -4.85
N GLY A 770 5.02 -23.91 -5.35
CA GLY A 770 6.19 -23.50 -6.12
C GLY A 770 7.43 -23.34 -5.23
N GLY A 771 8.61 -23.56 -5.81
CA GLY A 771 9.88 -23.56 -5.07
C GLY A 771 10.20 -22.22 -4.42
N LYS A 772 11.00 -22.27 -3.33
CA LYS A 772 11.62 -21.10 -2.71
C LYS A 772 12.28 -20.24 -3.81
N ASP A 773 12.08 -18.93 -3.75
CA ASP A 773 12.66 -17.95 -4.66
C ASP A 773 12.19 -18.02 -6.14
N GLY A 774 10.88 -18.12 -6.39
CA GLY A 774 10.30 -17.83 -7.70
C GLY A 774 10.22 -16.32 -7.93
N LYS A 775 10.92 -15.80 -8.95
CA LYS A 775 10.91 -14.37 -9.29
C LYS A 775 10.14 -14.14 -10.57
N THR A 776 9.48 -13.00 -10.62
CA THR A 776 9.03 -12.36 -11.86
C THR A 776 9.82 -11.03 -11.95
N ARG A 777 10.40 -10.69 -13.10
CA ARG A 777 10.73 -9.28 -13.41
C ARG A 777 9.42 -8.64 -13.83
N ARG A 778 8.45 -8.60 -12.92
CA ARG A 778 7.08 -8.23 -13.28
C ARG A 778 7.06 -6.76 -13.64
N LYS A 779 6.67 -6.45 -14.87
CA LYS A 779 6.33 -5.10 -15.26
C LYS A 779 4.81 -5.04 -15.32
N GLU A 780 4.25 -4.49 -14.27
CA GLU A 780 2.83 -4.17 -14.29
C GLU A 780 2.60 -3.03 -15.29
N VAL A 781 1.35 -2.69 -15.58
CA VAL A 781 1.02 -1.50 -16.37
C VAL A 781 0.18 -0.67 -15.44
N GLU A 782 0.49 0.61 -15.34
CA GLU A 782 -0.19 1.54 -14.45
C GLU A 782 -1.67 1.61 -14.83
N LYS A 783 -2.53 1.26 -13.88
CA LYS A 783 -3.94 1.59 -13.91
C LYS A 783 -4.10 3.08 -13.58
N SER A 784 -5.02 3.76 -14.24
CA SER A 784 -5.24 5.20 -14.07
C SER A 784 -6.14 5.51 -12.86
N GLU A 785 -5.89 6.62 -12.16
CA GLU A 785 -6.83 7.13 -11.12
C GLU A 785 -8.21 7.43 -11.72
N GLU A 786 -8.31 7.65 -13.03
CA GLU A 786 -9.60 7.76 -13.74
C GLU A 786 -10.49 6.52 -13.58
N TYR A 787 -9.88 5.33 -13.42
CA TYR A 787 -10.62 4.11 -13.09
C TYR A 787 -11.32 4.24 -11.73
N ASN A 788 -10.67 4.85 -10.74
CA ASN A 788 -11.20 5.00 -9.38
C ASN A 788 -12.33 6.04 -9.29
N ARG A 789 -12.52 6.87 -10.33
CA ARG A 789 -13.66 7.79 -10.48
C ARG A 789 -14.94 7.10 -10.96
N VAL A 790 -14.87 5.85 -11.42
CA VAL A 790 -16.06 5.03 -11.71
C VAL A 790 -16.49 4.32 -10.43
N LYS A 791 -17.44 4.91 -9.71
CA LYS A 791 -18.02 4.34 -8.50
C LYS A 791 -19.24 3.48 -8.79
N THR A 792 -19.52 2.54 -7.88
CA THR A 792 -20.81 1.86 -7.78
C THR A 792 -21.45 2.28 -6.47
N ASP A 793 -22.74 2.61 -6.50
CA ASP A 793 -23.49 3.03 -5.31
C ASP A 793 -23.84 1.83 -4.40
#